data_AF-A0A1Q3EA23-F1
#
_entry.id   AF-A0A1Q3EA23-F1
#
_cell.length_a   1.000
_cell.length_b   1.000
_cell.length_c   1.000
_cell.angle_alpha   90.00
_cell.angle_beta   90.00
_cell.angle_gamma   90.00
#
_symmetry.space_group_name_H-M   'P 1'
#
loop_
_entity.id
_entity.type
_entity.pdbx_description
1 polymer ?
#
loop_
_entity_poly.entity_id
_entity_poly.type
_entity_poly.pdbx_seq_one_letter_code
_entity_poly.pdbx_strand_id
1 'polypeptide(L)'
;MHISAQHISACMRDSIQMPYLGNSWVDYSNGSTLGGELTKTFYLLFLVNPALDWSHRSDAGKRIDGRPWWKRVYWCLCAAYTMRGVGWNYQVPGVPSPSKMNRYMFLGCTTLRVVTAYLLLDIAQYSMQATPFFNDPQPRTSMRSYSYALQAFYMLVCFSVPYGALRFYYYTGAFLAVLTGYSSQEDWPDLFGNWFDAYSVRNMWGKTWHQMLRRHSTSLGKAPAKLLGARPRSALSLIIQLFTAFLVSGVMHSFGDYTVGLQHLGMTLPFFVLQPFAILFEELFIFGLYGFDDFRMNAELDRILFHLHFIVLPSFLLSLILASYRTVLPRRTHYVLFSTYLGYLLYSISTHTSQYRTGYFWIDYSMGSGLGFCVFNALHMLVFVDPLNEYRYRSDDPRVGPFRLEWPKRVYWVWRAVASLRGIGWNYQAPGLSTPRYRTKLKFCLYALQNLFFNFLLADLVQIILQEAPFLRNFNSPHEANDSIRSLPYLQRVVCVATWFLGGYAGIRFYYFTVALVCVGLAGVSDPQNWPEVFGSWKEAYSVRNFWGKTWHQFIRRFCVSPGRKLAEMVGVPPKSLAAASIQLYVAFFVSALMHSLGDYMVGRDYVGISFRFFCLQPFAITFEELVKIAALRLGLKDNLSKPSTLPVRGFISANASATVKRVVCYIWIS
;
A
#
# COMPACT_ATOMS: atom_id res chain seq x y z
N MET A 1 -6.48 61.82 9.80
CA MET A 1 -5.21 61.21 10.27
C MET A 1 -5.06 59.86 9.59
N HIS A 2 -4.36 59.82 8.45
CA HIS A 2 -4.05 58.58 7.75
C HIS A 2 -2.75 58.01 8.30
N ILE A 3 -2.85 56.98 9.15
CA ILE A 3 -1.69 56.16 9.51
C ILE A 3 -1.40 55.28 8.30
N SER A 4 -0.23 55.45 7.67
CA SER A 4 0.16 54.66 6.50
C SER A 4 0.38 53.19 6.91
N ALA A 5 0.03 52.27 6.02
CA ALA A 5 0.27 50.83 6.22
C ALA A 5 1.74 50.48 6.49
N GLN A 6 2.67 51.35 6.09
CA GLN A 6 4.09 51.23 6.40
C GLN A 6 4.41 51.51 7.88
N HIS A 7 3.70 52.43 8.54
CA HIS A 7 3.88 52.70 9.97
C HIS A 7 3.32 51.56 10.85
N ILE A 8 2.21 50.95 10.43
CA ILE A 8 1.67 49.75 11.10
C ILE A 8 2.62 48.55 10.88
N SER A 9 3.20 48.41 9.68
CA SER A 9 4.15 47.34 9.35
C SER A 9 5.52 47.49 10.02
N ALA A 10 5.99 48.72 10.25
CA ALA A 10 7.20 49.01 11.02
C ALA A 10 6.96 48.75 12.52
N CYS A 11 5.84 49.25 13.06
CA CYS A 11 5.48 49.02 14.45
C CYS A 11 5.22 47.53 14.75
N MET A 12 4.61 46.76 13.84
CA MET A 12 4.49 45.29 13.96
C MET A 12 5.81 44.54 13.78
N ARG A 13 6.77 45.08 13.01
CA ARG A 13 8.11 44.49 12.89
C ARG A 13 8.91 44.65 14.18
N ASP A 14 8.81 45.81 14.82
CA ASP A 14 9.57 46.11 16.03
C ASP A 14 8.88 45.60 17.32
N SER A 15 7.55 45.46 17.33
CA SER A 15 6.80 44.91 18.48
C SER A 15 6.65 43.38 18.47
N ILE A 16 6.98 42.71 17.37
CA ILE A 16 7.03 41.23 17.23
C ILE A 16 8.49 40.77 16.97
N GLN A 17 9.49 41.54 17.42
CA GLN A 17 10.76 40.92 17.74
C GLN A 17 10.65 40.36 19.15
N MET A 18 10.17 39.11 19.25
CA MET A 18 10.54 38.27 20.39
C MET A 18 12.06 38.40 20.55
N PRO A 19 12.59 38.70 21.75
CA PRO A 19 14.01 38.88 21.92
C PRO A 19 14.70 37.59 21.49
N TYR A 20 15.38 37.63 20.34
CA TYR A 20 16.28 36.56 19.92
C TYR A 20 17.34 36.48 21.01
N LEU A 21 17.28 35.44 21.85
CA LEU A 21 18.23 35.27 22.94
C LEU A 21 19.60 34.81 22.40
N GLY A 22 19.72 34.64 21.08
CA GLY A 22 20.93 34.20 20.39
C GLY A 22 21.17 32.69 20.48
N ASN A 23 20.25 31.94 21.10
CA ASN A 23 20.33 30.49 21.26
C ASN A 23 19.15 29.82 20.55
N SER A 24 19.42 29.19 19.41
CA SER A 24 18.40 28.58 18.55
C SER A 24 17.52 27.54 19.27
N TRP A 25 18.03 26.83 20.28
CA TRP A 25 17.22 25.86 21.03
C TRP A 25 16.20 26.54 21.95
N VAL A 26 16.62 27.61 22.61
CA VAL A 26 15.74 28.41 23.49
C VAL A 26 14.70 29.13 22.66
N ASP A 27 15.13 29.75 21.55
CA ASP A 27 14.26 30.45 20.63
C ASP A 27 13.22 29.49 20.03
N TYR A 28 13.64 28.30 19.57
CA TYR A 28 12.74 27.25 19.08
C TYR A 28 11.73 26.79 20.14
N SER A 29 12.19 26.56 21.37
CA SER A 29 11.35 26.13 22.49
C SER A 29 10.29 27.18 22.85
N ASN A 30 10.68 28.46 22.88
CA ASN A 30 9.77 29.57 23.14
C ASN A 30 8.72 29.72 22.04
N GLY A 31 9.11 29.64 20.77
CA GLY A 31 8.17 29.67 19.64
C GLY A 31 7.22 28.48 19.64
N SER A 32 7.72 27.28 19.92
CA SER A 32 6.88 26.07 20.04
C SER A 32 5.86 26.20 21.18
N THR A 33 6.28 26.80 22.30
CA THR A 33 5.39 27.10 23.44
C THR A 33 4.31 28.10 23.04
N LEU A 34 4.66 29.17 22.32
CA LEU A 34 3.70 30.14 21.78
C LEU A 34 2.68 29.47 20.85
N GLY A 35 3.13 28.63 19.92
CA GLY A 35 2.25 27.86 19.06
C GLY A 35 1.29 26.96 19.86
N GLY A 36 1.78 26.36 20.94
CA GLY A 36 0.99 25.57 21.86
C GLY A 36 -0.09 26.37 22.58
N GLU A 37 0.24 27.57 23.07
CA GLU A 37 -0.69 28.49 23.70
C GLU A 37 -1.77 28.99 22.72
N LEU A 38 -1.43 29.27 21.47
CA LEU A 38 -2.40 29.61 20.42
C LEU A 38 -3.37 28.45 20.15
N THR A 39 -2.84 27.23 20.02
CA THR A 39 -3.66 26.02 19.79
C THR A 39 -4.59 25.74 20.97
N LYS A 40 -4.09 25.88 22.20
CA LYS A 40 -4.88 25.77 23.43
C LYS A 40 -5.98 26.84 23.48
N THR A 41 -5.64 28.09 23.18
CA THR A 41 -6.59 29.22 23.16
C THR A 41 -7.71 28.96 22.16
N PHE A 42 -7.38 28.52 20.95
CA PHE A 42 -8.40 28.16 19.95
C PHE A 42 -9.33 27.05 20.45
N TYR A 43 -8.77 25.99 21.05
CA TYR A 43 -9.56 24.90 21.62
C TYR A 43 -10.51 25.39 22.74
N LEU A 44 -10.00 26.23 23.65
CA LEU A 44 -10.77 26.77 24.78
C LEU A 44 -11.87 27.74 24.35
N LEU A 45 -11.67 28.50 23.29
CA LEU A 45 -12.64 29.51 22.82
C LEU A 45 -13.71 28.92 21.89
N PHE A 46 -13.35 27.95 21.05
CA PHE A 46 -14.21 27.53 19.95
C PHE A 46 -14.73 26.11 20.05
N LEU A 47 -14.07 25.22 20.80
CA LEU A 47 -14.39 23.78 20.75
C LEU A 47 -15.03 23.23 22.02
N VAL A 48 -14.87 23.90 23.14
CA VAL A 48 -15.30 23.41 24.45
C VAL A 48 -15.77 24.56 25.33
N ASN A 49 -16.72 24.31 26.22
CA ASN A 49 -17.10 25.25 27.26
C ASN A 49 -16.61 24.73 28.62
N PRO A 50 -15.41 25.14 29.09
CA PRO A 50 -14.82 24.61 30.32
C PRO A 50 -15.75 24.71 31.53
N ALA A 51 -16.47 25.82 31.68
CA ALA A 51 -17.33 26.07 32.84
C ALA A 51 -18.54 25.12 32.92
N LEU A 52 -18.99 24.57 31.79
CA LEU A 52 -20.10 23.61 31.72
C LEU A 52 -19.61 22.16 31.67
N ASP A 53 -18.54 21.91 30.93
CA ASP A 53 -18.12 20.56 30.56
C ASP A 53 -17.13 19.95 31.55
N TRP A 54 -16.41 20.77 32.32
CA TRP A 54 -15.28 20.32 33.13
C TRP A 54 -15.65 20.26 34.61
N SER A 55 -15.14 19.23 35.26
CA SER A 55 -15.21 19.08 36.70
C SER A 55 -13.91 18.49 37.21
N HIS A 56 -13.41 19.05 38.30
CA HIS A 56 -12.29 18.50 39.04
C HIS A 56 -12.79 17.57 40.16
N ARG A 57 -12.00 16.57 40.55
CA ARG A 57 -12.36 15.64 41.64
C ARG A 57 -12.68 16.34 42.96
N SER A 58 -12.06 17.49 43.22
CA SER A 58 -12.35 18.32 44.41
C SER A 58 -13.67 19.08 44.33
N ASP A 59 -14.34 19.11 43.16
CA ASP A 59 -15.59 19.83 42.98
C ASP A 59 -16.81 19.07 43.50
N ALA A 60 -16.66 17.77 43.83
CA ALA A 60 -17.73 16.91 44.33
C ALA A 60 -19.03 16.98 43.48
N GLY A 61 -18.88 17.09 42.15
CA GLY A 61 -19.99 17.19 41.20
C GLY A 61 -20.72 18.55 41.16
N LYS A 62 -20.29 19.54 41.95
CA LYS A 62 -20.89 20.88 41.95
C LYS A 62 -20.32 21.75 40.83
N ARG A 63 -21.20 22.42 40.10
CA ARG A 63 -20.82 23.39 39.05
C ARG A 63 -20.06 24.59 39.64
N ILE A 64 -19.23 25.19 38.79
CA ILE A 64 -18.35 26.30 39.18
C ILE A 64 -19.07 27.67 39.11
N ASP A 65 -20.14 27.77 38.33
CA ASP A 65 -20.95 28.96 38.10
C ASP A 65 -21.44 29.63 39.40
N GLY A 66 -21.89 28.83 40.36
CA GLY A 66 -22.38 29.27 41.66
C GLY A 66 -21.32 29.58 42.72
N ARG A 67 -20.02 29.53 42.40
CA ARG A 67 -18.94 29.82 43.37
C ARG A 67 -18.56 31.31 43.41
N PRO A 68 -18.01 31.81 44.53
CA PRO A 68 -17.44 33.15 44.61
C PRO A 68 -16.44 33.42 43.48
N TRP A 69 -16.38 34.67 42.99
CA TRP A 69 -15.53 35.07 41.87
C TRP A 69 -14.08 34.57 41.98
N TRP A 70 -13.44 34.73 43.13
CA TRP A 70 -12.06 34.30 43.33
C TRP A 70 -11.86 32.77 43.21
N LYS A 71 -12.85 31.96 43.63
CA LYS A 71 -12.81 30.50 43.44
C LYS A 71 -12.96 30.12 41.97
N ARG A 72 -13.76 30.88 41.23
CA ARG A 72 -13.91 30.71 39.76
C ARG A 72 -12.61 31.06 39.05
N VAL A 73 -11.98 32.18 39.41
CA VAL A 73 -10.67 32.59 38.86
C VAL A 73 -9.60 31.53 39.16
N TYR A 74 -9.48 31.11 40.42
CA TYR A 74 -8.54 30.05 40.81
C TYR A 74 -8.77 28.76 40.02
N TRP A 75 -10.03 28.32 39.92
CA TRP A 75 -10.39 27.13 39.16
C TRP A 75 -10.06 27.28 37.67
N CYS A 76 -10.32 28.43 37.06
CA CYS A 76 -9.96 28.71 35.67
C CYS A 76 -8.43 28.70 35.47
N LEU A 77 -7.65 29.20 36.43
CA LEU A 77 -6.19 29.10 36.39
C LEU A 77 -5.74 27.64 36.44
N CYS A 78 -6.29 26.82 37.36
CA CYS A 78 -5.99 25.39 37.41
C CYS A 78 -6.36 24.69 36.09
N ALA A 79 -7.50 25.03 35.50
CA ALA A 79 -7.98 24.51 34.23
C ALA A 79 -7.10 24.92 33.03
N ALA A 80 -6.56 26.14 33.04
CA ALA A 80 -5.73 26.68 31.95
C ALA A 80 -4.30 26.11 31.92
N TYR A 81 -3.78 25.68 33.09
CA TYR A 81 -2.43 25.12 33.23
C TYR A 81 -2.39 23.59 33.42
N THR A 82 -3.54 22.92 33.53
CA THR A 82 -3.61 21.45 33.56
C THR A 82 -3.57 20.84 32.15
N MET A 83 -2.37 20.68 31.60
CA MET A 83 -2.19 20.20 30.22
C MET A 83 -2.66 18.74 30.01
N ARG A 84 -2.54 17.90 31.04
CA ARG A 84 -2.92 16.47 31.01
C ARG A 84 -4.27 16.17 31.69
N GLY A 85 -4.88 17.19 32.31
CA GLY A 85 -6.15 17.04 33.02
C GLY A 85 -6.07 16.15 34.26
N VAL A 86 -4.95 16.13 34.99
CA VAL A 86 -4.78 15.27 36.17
C VAL A 86 -5.84 15.59 37.21
N GLY A 87 -6.70 14.61 37.53
CA GLY A 87 -7.82 14.77 38.45
C GLY A 87 -9.07 15.45 37.90
N TRP A 88 -9.08 15.76 36.61
CA TRP A 88 -10.23 16.30 35.90
C TRP A 88 -10.98 15.19 35.16
N ASN A 89 -12.28 15.39 34.92
CA ASN A 89 -13.12 14.43 34.18
C ASN A 89 -12.65 14.16 32.73
N TYR A 90 -11.75 14.98 32.19
CA TYR A 90 -11.17 14.85 30.86
C TYR A 90 -9.69 14.38 30.87
N GLN A 91 -9.19 13.84 31.98
CA GLN A 91 -7.81 13.35 32.09
C GLN A 91 -7.43 12.48 30.89
N VAL A 92 -6.26 12.74 30.28
CA VAL A 92 -5.80 11.97 29.12
C VAL A 92 -5.49 10.51 29.51
N PRO A 93 -5.72 9.52 28.64
CA PRO A 93 -5.36 8.15 28.93
C PRO A 93 -3.84 7.98 29.00
N GLY A 94 -3.36 7.07 29.85
CA GLY A 94 -1.93 6.75 29.97
C GLY A 94 -1.13 7.70 30.87
N VAL A 95 -1.78 8.55 31.66
CA VAL A 95 -1.09 9.32 32.72
C VAL A 95 -0.57 8.34 33.79
N PRO A 96 0.71 8.44 34.21
CA PRO A 96 1.26 7.60 35.27
C PRO A 96 0.46 7.72 36.58
N SER A 97 0.58 6.69 37.44
CA SER A 97 -0.15 6.68 38.72
C SER A 97 0.27 7.86 39.60
N PRO A 98 -0.68 8.48 40.34
CA PRO A 98 -0.36 9.53 41.31
C PRO A 98 0.67 9.07 42.34
N SER A 99 1.49 10.01 42.82
CA SER A 99 2.44 9.73 43.89
C SER A 99 1.71 9.38 45.18
N LYS A 100 2.03 8.22 45.77
CA LYS A 100 1.57 7.81 47.11
C LYS A 100 2.52 8.25 48.23
N MET A 101 3.57 8.99 47.88
CA MET A 101 4.54 9.47 48.87
C MET A 101 3.91 10.53 49.76
N ASN A 102 4.40 10.65 51.00
CA ASN A 102 4.09 11.83 51.81
C ASN A 102 4.76 13.08 51.21
N ARG A 103 4.29 14.26 51.64
CA ARG A 103 4.73 15.56 51.11
C ARG A 103 6.25 15.75 51.15
N TYR A 104 6.90 15.41 52.26
CA TYR A 104 8.34 15.63 52.45
C TYR A 104 9.20 14.68 51.63
N MET A 105 8.81 13.41 51.57
CA MET A 105 9.46 12.42 50.70
C MET A 105 9.32 12.82 49.23
N PHE A 106 8.13 13.27 48.82
CA PHE A 106 7.93 13.77 47.46
C PHE A 106 8.84 14.96 47.16
N LEU A 107 8.92 15.96 48.05
CA LEU A 107 9.81 17.11 47.86
C LEU A 107 11.27 16.68 47.72
N GLY A 108 11.76 15.79 48.59
CA GLY A 108 13.13 15.27 48.51
C GLY A 108 13.41 14.51 47.21
N CYS A 109 12.51 13.61 46.81
CA CYS A 109 12.62 12.90 45.53
C CYS A 109 12.54 13.86 44.33
N THR A 110 11.68 14.88 44.38
CA THR A 110 11.54 15.87 43.31
C THR A 110 12.78 16.75 43.21
N THR A 111 13.44 17.11 44.31
CA THR A 111 14.76 17.78 44.26
C THR A 111 15.77 16.95 43.48
N LEU A 112 15.87 15.65 43.74
CA LEU A 112 16.76 14.76 42.98
C LEU A 112 16.36 14.69 41.49
N ARG A 113 15.06 14.67 41.18
CA ARG A 113 14.55 14.70 39.80
C ARG A 113 14.88 16.00 39.06
N VAL A 114 14.85 17.14 39.76
CA VAL A 114 15.26 18.45 39.21
C VAL A 114 16.76 18.46 38.93
N VAL A 115 17.59 18.04 39.90
CA VAL A 115 19.04 17.97 39.75
C VAL A 115 19.44 17.04 38.60
N THR A 116 18.86 15.84 38.54
CA THR A 116 19.14 14.89 37.45
C THR A 116 18.67 15.37 36.09
N ALA A 117 17.54 16.09 36.00
CA ALA A 117 17.09 16.70 34.76
C ALA A 117 18.02 17.82 34.29
N TYR A 118 18.53 18.62 35.24
CA TYR A 118 19.51 19.67 34.96
C TYR A 118 20.84 19.07 34.47
N LEU A 119 21.38 18.07 35.18
CA LEU A 119 22.61 17.40 34.76
C LEU A 119 22.47 16.73 33.39
N LEU A 120 21.30 16.14 33.09
CA LEU A 120 21.04 15.58 31.76
C LEU A 120 21.05 16.65 30.67
N LEU A 121 20.44 17.81 30.93
CA LEU A 121 20.48 18.94 30.01
C LEU A 121 21.91 19.44 29.76
N ASP A 122 22.68 19.59 30.83
CA ASP A 122 24.07 20.05 30.79
C ASP A 122 24.94 19.08 29.99
N ILE A 123 24.84 17.77 30.28
CA ILE A 123 25.54 16.72 29.53
C ILE A 123 25.12 16.72 28.06
N ALA A 124 23.82 16.86 27.75
CA ALA A 124 23.35 16.87 26.38
C ALA A 124 23.87 18.09 25.61
N GLN A 125 23.82 19.28 26.21
CA GLN A 125 24.33 20.52 25.62
C GLN A 125 25.84 20.47 25.44
N TYR A 126 26.58 20.01 26.45
CA TYR A 126 28.02 19.79 26.33
C TYR A 126 28.35 18.80 25.20
N SER A 127 27.62 17.68 25.12
CA SER A 127 27.80 16.69 24.05
C SER A 127 27.56 17.29 22.67
N MET A 128 26.56 18.17 22.53
CA MET A 128 26.34 18.90 21.29
C MET A 128 27.50 19.83 20.94
N GLN A 129 27.99 20.61 21.92
CA GLN A 129 29.13 21.52 21.72
C GLN A 129 30.45 20.78 21.43
N ALA A 130 30.67 19.64 22.06
CA ALA A 130 31.87 18.82 21.85
C ALA A 130 31.86 18.05 20.53
N THR A 131 30.69 17.88 19.90
CA THR A 131 30.54 17.11 18.67
C THR A 131 30.63 18.03 17.45
N PRO A 132 31.62 17.85 16.55
CA PRO A 132 31.80 18.73 15.39
C PRO A 132 30.57 18.84 14.48
N PHE A 133 29.79 17.75 14.35
CA PHE A 133 28.57 17.72 13.53
C PHE A 133 27.56 18.83 13.87
N PHE A 134 27.37 19.16 15.16
CA PHE A 134 26.41 20.19 15.57
C PHE A 134 26.94 21.63 15.48
N ASN A 135 28.24 21.78 15.29
CA ASN A 135 28.92 23.08 15.26
C ASN A 135 29.47 23.43 13.88
N ASP A 136 29.21 22.61 12.85
CA ASP A 136 29.61 22.89 11.48
C ASP A 136 28.68 23.97 10.87
N PRO A 137 29.19 25.19 10.62
CA PRO A 137 28.36 26.28 10.06
C PRO A 137 27.96 26.04 8.60
N GLN A 138 28.61 25.09 7.91
CA GLN A 138 28.34 24.72 6.51
C GLN A 138 28.32 23.19 6.41
N PRO A 139 27.21 22.53 6.80
CA PRO A 139 27.16 21.07 6.86
C PRO A 139 27.45 20.49 5.47
N ARG A 140 28.69 20.01 5.27
CA ARG A 140 29.16 19.48 3.97
C ARG A 140 28.56 18.11 3.67
N THR A 141 27.98 17.46 4.68
CA THR A 141 27.42 16.12 4.60
C THR A 141 26.11 16.04 5.38
N SER A 142 25.16 15.26 4.87
CA SER A 142 23.90 15.00 5.55
C SER A 142 24.12 14.07 6.75
N MET A 143 23.28 14.14 7.79
CA MET A 143 23.26 13.14 8.87
C MET A 143 23.20 11.70 8.32
N ARG A 144 22.55 11.50 7.16
CA ARG A 144 22.44 10.20 6.48
C ARG A 144 23.77 9.65 5.95
N SER A 145 24.80 10.48 5.84
CA SER A 145 26.13 10.10 5.37
C SER A 145 26.99 9.44 6.45
N TYR A 146 26.56 9.50 7.72
CA TYR A 146 27.26 8.90 8.85
C TYR A 146 26.81 7.47 9.12
N SER A 147 27.62 6.69 9.85
CA SER A 147 27.23 5.33 10.27
C SER A 147 25.96 5.34 11.11
N TYR A 148 25.18 4.25 11.07
CA TYR A 148 23.93 4.15 11.83
C TYR A 148 24.13 4.35 13.35
N ALA A 149 25.26 3.87 13.89
CA ALA A 149 25.60 4.08 15.30
C ALA A 149 25.73 5.58 15.64
N LEU A 150 26.36 6.34 14.75
CA LEU A 150 26.58 7.76 14.93
C LEU A 150 25.29 8.57 14.69
N GLN A 151 24.46 8.15 13.74
CA GLN A 151 23.11 8.70 13.56
C GLN A 151 22.26 8.50 14.84
N ALA A 152 22.28 7.30 15.42
CA ALA A 152 21.57 7.00 16.66
C ALA A 152 22.08 7.86 17.83
N PHE A 153 23.39 8.02 17.96
CA PHE A 153 24.00 8.91 18.95
C PHE A 153 23.54 10.37 18.76
N TYR A 154 23.59 10.91 17.54
CA TYR A 154 23.14 12.28 17.27
C TYR A 154 21.65 12.48 17.58
N MET A 155 20.80 11.52 17.20
CA MET A 155 19.40 11.55 17.56
C MET A 155 19.18 11.51 19.07
N LEU A 156 19.90 10.65 19.79
CA LEU A 156 19.81 10.55 21.24
C LEU A 156 20.16 11.88 21.93
N VAL A 157 21.25 12.53 21.50
CA VAL A 157 21.66 13.84 22.03
C VAL A 157 20.58 14.90 21.75
N CYS A 158 20.08 14.98 20.50
CA CYS A 158 19.02 15.93 20.12
C CYS A 158 17.71 15.71 20.91
N PHE A 159 17.30 14.46 21.13
CA PHE A 159 16.08 14.14 21.88
C PHE A 159 16.24 14.33 23.40
N SER A 160 17.47 14.25 23.91
CA SER A 160 17.75 14.45 25.34
C SER A 160 17.53 15.89 25.78
N VAL A 161 17.73 16.88 24.89
CA VAL A 161 17.50 18.31 25.18
C VAL A 161 16.03 18.60 25.53
N PRO A 162 15.03 18.38 24.64
CA PRO A 162 13.64 18.64 24.97
C PRO A 162 13.15 17.74 26.11
N TYR A 163 13.65 16.51 26.23
CA TYR A 163 13.31 15.62 27.34
C TYR A 163 13.77 16.18 28.69
N GLY A 164 15.04 16.56 28.79
CA GLY A 164 15.62 17.16 30.00
C GLY A 164 14.95 18.48 30.35
N ALA A 165 14.69 19.34 29.36
CA ALA A 165 14.05 20.65 29.55
C ALA A 165 12.65 20.50 30.12
N LEU A 166 11.81 19.67 29.50
CA LEU A 166 10.46 19.41 29.97
C LEU A 166 10.46 18.82 31.38
N ARG A 167 11.38 17.88 31.69
CA ARG A 167 11.52 17.34 33.05
C ARG A 167 11.90 18.42 34.05
N PHE A 168 12.90 19.24 33.73
CA PHE A 168 13.39 20.29 34.62
C PHE A 168 12.27 21.28 34.97
N TYR A 169 11.59 21.84 33.96
CA TYR A 169 10.49 22.79 34.20
C TYR A 169 9.32 22.15 34.94
N TYR A 170 8.95 20.92 34.57
CA TYR A 170 7.84 20.21 35.20
C TYR A 170 8.09 19.92 36.68
N TYR A 171 9.25 19.37 37.02
CA TYR A 171 9.57 19.03 38.41
C TYR A 171 9.89 20.27 39.26
N THR A 172 10.41 21.34 38.67
CA THR A 172 10.57 22.63 39.36
C THR A 172 9.20 23.21 39.69
N GLY A 173 8.26 23.20 38.74
CA GLY A 173 6.87 23.59 38.97
C GLY A 173 6.19 22.73 40.05
N ALA A 174 6.37 21.40 39.99
CA ALA A 174 5.86 20.47 40.99
C ALA A 174 6.42 20.75 42.39
N PHE A 175 7.72 20.99 42.49
CA PHE A 175 8.39 21.31 43.75
C PHE A 175 7.82 22.58 44.36
N LEU A 176 7.77 23.67 43.59
CA LEU A 176 7.25 24.96 44.06
C LEU A 176 5.77 24.87 44.45
N ALA A 177 4.96 24.17 43.66
CA ALA A 177 3.52 24.02 43.91
C ALA A 177 3.23 23.16 45.16
N VAL A 178 4.00 22.11 45.42
CA VAL A 178 3.85 21.27 46.62
C VAL A 178 4.51 21.93 47.85
N LEU A 179 5.60 22.67 47.67
CA LEU A 179 6.27 23.42 48.75
C LEU A 179 5.38 24.54 49.29
N THR A 180 4.75 25.31 48.40
CA THR A 180 3.83 26.39 48.77
C THR A 180 2.47 25.90 49.23
N GLY A 181 2.15 24.61 49.02
CA GLY A 181 0.84 24.05 49.32
C GLY A 181 -0.25 24.41 48.29
N TYR A 182 0.15 24.95 47.13
CA TYR A 182 -0.77 25.25 46.02
C TYR A 182 -1.48 24.01 45.47
N SER A 183 -0.80 22.85 45.46
CA SER A 183 -1.32 21.57 44.97
C SER A 183 -0.73 20.40 45.74
N SER A 184 -1.40 19.24 45.69
CA SER A 184 -0.94 18.02 46.33
C SER A 184 0.08 17.28 45.46
N GLN A 185 0.91 16.42 46.06
CA GLN A 185 1.84 15.57 45.33
C GLN A 185 1.14 14.60 44.34
N GLU A 186 -0.13 14.28 44.58
CA GLU A 186 -0.94 13.43 43.70
C GLU A 186 -1.27 14.13 42.37
N ASP A 187 -1.25 15.46 42.33
CA ASP A 187 -1.50 16.26 41.12
C ASP A 187 -0.32 16.26 40.14
N TRP A 188 0.83 15.73 40.56
CA TRP A 188 2.08 15.74 39.80
C TRP A 188 2.63 14.33 39.48
N PRO A 189 1.87 13.49 38.76
CA PRO A 189 2.39 12.22 38.28
C PRO A 189 3.52 12.44 37.27
N ASP A 190 4.40 11.45 37.10
CA ASP A 190 5.56 11.55 36.22
C ASP A 190 5.17 12.02 34.81
N LEU A 191 5.97 12.93 34.24
CA LEU A 191 5.62 13.59 32.97
C LEU A 191 5.60 12.61 31.79
N PHE A 192 6.54 11.67 31.78
CA PHE A 192 6.74 10.66 30.75
C PHE A 192 6.30 9.29 31.26
N GLY A 193 5.88 8.43 30.34
CA GLY A 193 5.62 7.03 30.62
C GLY A 193 6.90 6.21 30.75
N ASN A 194 6.76 4.89 30.79
CA ASN A 194 7.90 3.98 30.81
C ASN A 194 8.61 3.99 29.44
N TRP A 195 9.93 4.18 29.45
CA TRP A 195 10.76 4.15 28.24
C TRP A 195 10.88 2.76 27.63
N PHE A 196 10.72 1.70 28.43
CA PHE A 196 10.66 0.33 27.92
C PHE A 196 9.40 0.08 27.06
N ASP A 197 8.36 0.90 27.18
CA ASP A 197 7.19 0.81 26.32
C ASP A 197 7.39 1.47 24.95
N ALA A 198 8.48 2.23 24.73
CA ALA A 198 8.76 2.97 23.50
C ALA A 198 9.33 2.09 22.38
N TYR A 199 9.00 0.80 22.34
CA TYR A 199 9.42 -0.15 21.30
C TYR A 199 8.71 0.04 19.94
N SER A 200 7.86 1.07 19.82
CA SER A 200 7.04 1.33 18.65
C SER A 200 6.77 2.84 18.53
N VAL A 201 6.62 3.35 17.30
CA VAL A 201 6.33 4.77 17.05
C VAL A 201 4.98 5.14 17.68
N ARG A 202 4.00 4.24 17.60
CA ARG A 202 2.70 4.43 18.26
C ARG A 202 2.83 4.53 19.77
N ASN A 203 3.59 3.63 20.41
CA ASN A 203 3.73 3.66 21.87
C ASN A 203 4.59 4.85 22.31
N MET A 204 5.62 5.21 21.54
CA MET A 204 6.45 6.39 21.81
C MET A 204 5.57 7.64 21.94
N TRP A 205 4.75 7.94 20.92
CA TRP A 205 3.87 9.12 20.97
C TRP A 205 2.61 8.94 21.82
N GLY A 206 2.12 7.70 21.96
CA GLY A 206 0.83 7.38 22.57
C GLY A 206 0.88 6.99 24.05
N LYS A 207 2.05 6.65 24.60
CA LYS A 207 2.23 6.19 25.99
C LYS A 207 3.46 6.80 26.66
N THR A 208 4.61 6.84 25.97
CA THR A 208 5.88 7.20 26.61
C THR A 208 6.11 8.71 26.64
N TRP A 209 5.88 9.42 25.53
CA TRP A 209 6.07 10.87 25.45
C TRP A 209 5.04 11.64 26.27
N HIS A 210 5.29 12.92 26.58
CA HIS A 210 4.63 13.70 27.65
C HIS A 210 3.10 13.86 27.61
N GLN A 211 2.39 13.45 26.55
CA GLN A 211 0.92 13.53 26.40
C GLN A 211 0.24 14.92 26.52
N MET A 212 0.97 16.00 26.85
CA MET A 212 0.41 17.35 27.09
C MET A 212 -0.39 17.93 25.92
N LEU A 213 -0.06 17.55 24.68
CA LEU A 213 -0.75 18.07 23.49
C LEU A 213 -1.96 17.23 23.07
N ARG A 214 -2.08 16.02 23.59
CA ARG A 214 -3.02 15.01 23.08
C ARG A 214 -4.46 15.50 23.06
N ARG A 215 -4.88 16.20 24.10
CA ARG A 215 -6.26 16.69 24.24
C ARG A 215 -6.65 17.67 23.14
N HIS A 216 -5.83 18.71 22.95
CA HIS A 216 -6.08 19.77 21.98
C HIS A 216 -6.02 19.21 20.55
N SER A 217 -4.97 18.45 20.24
CA SER A 217 -4.74 17.89 18.91
C SER A 217 -5.79 16.86 18.50
N THR A 218 -6.24 15.97 19.41
CA THR A 218 -7.27 14.96 19.08
C THR A 218 -8.68 15.57 18.96
N SER A 219 -8.99 16.60 19.76
CA SER A 219 -10.29 17.28 19.69
C SER A 219 -10.46 18.01 18.37
N LEU A 220 -9.40 18.65 17.87
CA LEU A 220 -9.36 19.26 16.54
C LEU A 220 -9.58 18.25 15.41
N GLY A 221 -9.16 16.99 15.58
CA GLY A 221 -9.39 15.91 14.62
C GLY A 221 -10.83 15.40 14.52
N LYS A 222 -11.68 15.65 15.53
CA LYS A 222 -13.08 15.19 15.51
C LYS A 222 -13.95 15.98 14.53
N ALA A 223 -13.70 17.28 14.37
CA ALA A 223 -14.42 18.13 13.44
C ALA A 223 -14.28 17.69 11.97
N PRO A 224 -13.08 17.51 11.40
CA PRO A 224 -12.91 17.01 10.04
C PRO A 224 -13.41 15.57 9.90
N ALA A 225 -13.27 14.71 10.91
CA ALA A 225 -13.84 13.36 10.86
C ALA A 225 -15.37 13.37 10.73
N LYS A 226 -16.06 14.28 11.45
CA LYS A 226 -17.51 14.48 11.34
C LYS A 226 -17.89 15.08 9.99
N LEU A 227 -17.15 16.08 9.51
CA LEU A 227 -17.39 16.72 8.21
C LEU A 227 -17.28 15.72 7.05
N LEU A 228 -16.33 14.79 7.15
CA LEU A 228 -16.11 13.72 6.16
C LEU A 228 -17.07 12.53 6.34
N GLY A 229 -18.07 12.62 7.23
CA GLY A 229 -19.08 11.59 7.45
C GLY A 229 -18.55 10.29 8.08
N ALA A 230 -17.36 10.32 8.69
CA ALA A 230 -16.80 9.14 9.34
C ALA A 230 -17.59 8.80 10.60
N ARG A 231 -18.08 7.56 10.70
CA ARG A 231 -18.77 7.09 11.91
C ARG A 231 -17.82 7.20 13.12
N PRO A 232 -18.29 7.71 14.28
CA PRO A 232 -17.47 7.75 15.49
C PRO A 232 -16.84 6.39 15.79
N ARG A 233 -15.55 6.38 16.16
CA ARG A 233 -14.77 5.18 16.47
C ARG A 233 -14.56 4.19 15.31
N SER A 234 -14.90 4.55 14.07
CA SER A 234 -14.49 3.78 12.89
C SER A 234 -12.99 3.93 12.60
N ALA A 235 -12.40 2.97 11.87
CA ALA A 235 -11.01 3.06 11.42
C ALA A 235 -10.74 4.37 10.66
N LEU A 236 -11.64 4.78 9.76
CA LEU A 236 -11.54 6.04 9.04
C LEU A 236 -11.53 7.25 9.99
N SER A 237 -12.39 7.25 11.02
CA SER A 237 -12.44 8.31 12.02
C SER A 237 -11.15 8.38 12.85
N LEU A 238 -10.55 7.24 13.18
CA LEU A 238 -9.28 7.17 13.92
C LEU A 238 -8.10 7.65 13.06
N ILE A 239 -8.06 7.28 11.78
CA ILE A 239 -7.03 7.71 10.83
C ILE A 239 -7.10 9.24 10.65
N ILE A 240 -8.29 9.80 10.42
CA ILE A 240 -8.45 11.25 10.26
C ILE A 240 -7.97 11.98 11.52
N GLN A 241 -8.37 11.51 12.70
CA GLN A 241 -7.93 12.10 13.97
C GLN A 241 -6.41 12.02 14.16
N LEU A 242 -5.78 10.90 13.79
CA LEU A 242 -4.33 10.72 13.87
C LEU A 242 -3.59 11.72 12.97
N PHE A 243 -3.98 11.82 11.70
CA PHE A 243 -3.36 12.73 10.74
C PHE A 243 -3.56 14.19 11.13
N THR A 244 -4.78 14.57 11.54
CA THR A 244 -5.04 15.93 12.00
C THR A 244 -4.23 16.27 13.25
N ALA A 245 -4.10 15.34 14.21
CA ALA A 245 -3.37 15.60 15.44
C ALA A 245 -1.88 15.90 15.18
N PHE A 246 -1.24 15.14 14.28
CA PHE A 246 0.16 15.38 13.90
C PHE A 246 0.35 16.60 13.01
N LEU A 247 -0.60 16.91 12.13
CA LEU A 247 -0.58 18.15 11.35
C LEU A 247 -0.66 19.38 12.28
N VAL A 248 -1.59 19.38 13.23
CA VAL A 248 -1.70 20.45 14.24
C VAL A 248 -0.41 20.56 15.04
N SER A 249 0.19 19.44 15.45
CA SER A 249 1.49 19.43 16.15
C SER A 249 2.60 20.05 15.29
N GLY A 250 2.66 19.74 13.99
CA GLY A 250 3.66 20.30 13.09
C GLY A 250 3.48 21.80 12.85
N VAL A 251 2.24 22.27 12.70
CA VAL A 251 1.93 23.71 12.61
C VAL A 251 2.35 24.42 13.90
N MET A 252 2.06 23.81 15.06
CA MET A 252 2.45 24.34 16.38
C MET A 252 3.97 24.51 16.50
N HIS A 253 4.75 23.49 16.10
CA HIS A 253 6.21 23.54 16.14
C HIS A 253 6.83 24.44 15.06
N SER A 254 6.09 24.75 13.98
CA SER A 254 6.53 25.72 12.98
C SER A 254 6.64 27.15 13.55
N PHE A 255 5.97 27.44 14.67
CA PHE A 255 6.23 28.69 15.41
C PHE A 255 7.61 28.70 16.07
N GLY A 256 8.14 27.55 16.48
CA GLY A 256 9.52 27.40 16.93
C GLY A 256 10.51 27.63 15.79
N ASP A 257 10.20 27.12 14.60
CA ASP A 257 11.01 27.40 13.41
C ASP A 257 11.07 28.90 13.11
N TYR A 258 9.91 29.57 13.18
CA TYR A 258 9.79 31.01 12.97
C TYR A 258 10.61 31.84 13.95
N THR A 259 10.63 31.48 15.24
CA THR A 259 11.41 32.20 16.26
C THR A 259 12.91 31.96 16.16
N VAL A 260 13.35 30.87 15.51
CA VAL A 260 14.76 30.71 15.12
C VAL A 260 15.09 31.58 13.91
N GLY A 261 14.16 31.69 12.96
CA GLY A 261 14.24 32.64 11.85
C GLY A 261 13.18 32.36 10.79
N LEU A 262 12.68 33.42 10.15
CA LEU A 262 11.61 33.31 9.15
C LEU A 262 11.95 32.34 8.01
N GLN A 263 13.22 32.26 7.61
CA GLN A 263 13.71 31.34 6.59
C GLN A 263 13.59 29.85 6.96
N HIS A 264 13.42 29.54 8.25
CA HIS A 264 13.28 28.17 8.75
C HIS A 264 11.82 27.75 8.91
N LEU A 265 10.85 28.66 8.73
CA LEU A 265 9.42 28.39 8.93
C LEU A 265 8.97 27.10 8.21
N GLY A 266 8.49 26.13 8.97
CA GLY A 266 7.97 24.86 8.45
C GLY A 266 9.03 23.78 8.23
N MET A 267 10.29 24.00 8.60
CA MET A 267 11.36 23.00 8.53
C MET A 267 11.05 21.75 9.37
N THR A 268 10.32 21.89 10.47
CA THR A 268 9.92 20.76 11.33
C THR A 268 8.60 20.11 10.92
N LEU A 269 7.82 20.75 10.05
CA LEU A 269 6.52 20.25 9.61
C LEU A 269 6.60 18.85 8.94
N PRO A 270 7.56 18.56 8.03
CA PRO A 270 7.71 17.23 7.45
C PRO A 270 7.92 16.14 8.50
N PHE A 271 8.71 16.42 9.55
CA PHE A 271 8.96 15.44 10.62
C PHE A 271 7.66 15.01 11.29
N PHE A 272 6.80 15.96 11.66
CA PHE A 272 5.52 15.65 12.31
C PHE A 272 4.51 15.01 11.36
N VAL A 273 4.43 15.48 10.11
CA VAL A 273 3.49 14.93 9.10
C VAL A 273 3.84 13.50 8.69
N LEU A 274 5.11 13.08 8.82
CA LEU A 274 5.54 11.71 8.53
C LEU A 274 5.22 10.71 9.66
N GLN A 275 5.10 11.16 10.91
CA GLN A 275 4.78 10.28 12.05
C GLN A 275 3.48 9.46 11.89
N PRO A 276 2.33 10.02 11.44
CA PRO A 276 1.11 9.23 11.28
C PRO A 276 1.26 8.16 10.18
N PHE A 277 2.10 8.38 9.17
CA PHE A 277 2.43 7.35 8.18
C PHE A 277 3.27 6.23 8.79
N ALA A 278 4.25 6.56 9.63
CA ALA A 278 5.04 5.56 10.35
C ALA A 278 4.17 4.73 11.31
N ILE A 279 3.22 5.36 12.00
CA ILE A 279 2.25 4.65 12.87
C ILE A 279 1.32 3.77 12.03
N LEU A 280 0.82 4.24 10.89
CA LEU A 280 0.02 3.40 10.00
C LEU A 280 0.81 2.24 9.42
N PHE A 281 2.06 2.49 9.03
CA PHE A 281 2.97 1.45 8.58
C PHE A 281 3.19 0.44 9.68
N GLU A 282 3.50 0.86 10.91
CA GLU A 282 3.63 -0.01 12.08
C GLU A 282 2.36 -0.83 12.34
N GLU A 283 1.16 -0.23 12.27
CA GLU A 283 -0.10 -0.96 12.45
C GLU A 283 -0.35 -1.96 11.32
N LEU A 284 -0.06 -1.60 10.06
CA LEU A 284 -0.14 -2.50 8.91
C LEU A 284 0.94 -3.59 8.96
N PHE A 285 2.11 -3.26 9.49
CA PHE A 285 3.27 -4.12 9.64
C PHE A 285 3.10 -5.08 10.80
N ILE A 286 2.55 -4.65 11.94
CA ILE A 286 2.14 -5.53 13.06
C ILE A 286 0.97 -6.41 12.62
N PHE A 287 -0.01 -5.84 11.91
CA PHE A 287 -1.07 -6.62 11.27
C PHE A 287 -0.51 -7.64 10.27
N GLY A 288 0.60 -7.31 9.59
CA GLY A 288 1.35 -8.20 8.70
C GLY A 288 2.29 -9.19 9.42
N LEU A 289 2.86 -8.83 10.58
CA LEU A 289 3.80 -9.59 11.41
C LEU A 289 3.11 -10.62 12.29
N TYR A 290 1.85 -10.38 12.68
CA TYR A 290 0.97 -11.48 13.06
C TYR A 290 0.70 -12.45 11.88
N GLY A 291 1.36 -12.25 10.72
CA GLY A 291 1.50 -13.21 9.64
C GLY A 291 2.93 -13.54 9.13
N PHE A 292 3.99 -12.71 9.24
CA PHE A 292 5.22 -12.92 8.41
C PHE A 292 6.57 -12.38 8.99
N ASP A 293 7.64 -13.20 9.00
CA ASP A 293 9.03 -12.98 9.53
C ASP A 293 9.97 -11.96 8.81
N ASP A 294 10.96 -11.40 9.54
CA ASP A 294 11.93 -10.33 9.18
C ASP A 294 12.76 -10.55 7.90
N PHE A 295 13.11 -11.79 7.56
CA PHE A 295 13.85 -12.12 6.32
C PHE A 295 13.03 -11.78 5.05
N ARG A 296 11.70 -11.74 5.16
CA ARG A 296 10.81 -11.48 4.02
C ARG A 296 10.70 -10.00 3.67
N MET A 297 11.06 -9.07 4.56
CA MET A 297 10.88 -7.63 4.31
C MET A 297 11.79 -7.09 3.19
N ASN A 298 13.07 -7.48 3.16
CA ASN A 298 13.98 -7.09 2.07
C ASN A 298 13.55 -7.70 0.73
N ALA A 299 13.13 -8.97 0.73
CA ALA A 299 12.59 -9.64 -0.45
C ALA A 299 11.33 -8.95 -0.99
N GLU A 300 10.44 -8.44 -0.13
CA GLU A 300 9.25 -7.70 -0.56
C GLU A 300 9.58 -6.31 -1.11
N LEU A 301 10.58 -5.61 -0.55
CA LEU A 301 11.07 -4.35 -1.11
C LEU A 301 11.70 -4.55 -2.49
N ASP A 302 12.57 -5.56 -2.64
CA ASP A 302 13.18 -5.93 -3.92
C ASP A 302 12.12 -6.33 -4.94
N ARG A 303 11.06 -7.02 -4.51
CA ARG A 303 9.90 -7.37 -5.34
C ARG A 303 9.12 -6.13 -5.80
N ILE A 304 8.88 -5.15 -4.93
CA ILE A 304 8.21 -3.90 -5.30
C ILE A 304 9.07 -3.13 -6.32
N LEU A 305 10.36 -2.98 -6.05
CA LEU A 305 11.30 -2.31 -6.94
C LEU A 305 11.37 -3.01 -8.30
N PHE A 306 11.39 -4.34 -8.29
CA PHE A 306 11.33 -5.14 -9.51
C PHE A 306 10.05 -4.86 -10.31
N HIS A 307 8.88 -4.90 -9.67
CA HIS A 307 7.61 -4.65 -10.38
C HIS A 307 7.56 -3.22 -10.96
N LEU A 308 8.06 -2.23 -10.24
CA LEU A 308 8.14 -0.86 -10.73
C LEU A 308 9.09 -0.74 -11.94
N HIS A 309 10.30 -1.29 -11.82
CA HIS A 309 11.35 -1.14 -12.82
C HIS A 309 11.09 -1.97 -14.09
N PHE A 310 10.57 -3.19 -13.95
CA PHE A 310 10.51 -4.16 -15.03
C PHE A 310 9.11 -4.42 -15.59
N ILE A 311 8.05 -3.98 -14.89
CA ILE A 311 6.67 -4.17 -15.37
C ILE A 311 5.99 -2.83 -15.63
N VAL A 312 5.95 -1.95 -14.62
CA VAL A 312 5.23 -0.67 -14.71
C VAL A 312 5.96 0.30 -15.64
N LEU A 313 7.24 0.55 -15.41
CA LEU A 313 8.04 1.48 -16.21
C LEU A 313 8.08 1.10 -17.70
N PRO A 314 8.35 -0.16 -18.10
CA PRO A 314 8.37 -0.54 -19.51
C PRO A 314 6.99 -0.43 -20.17
N SER A 315 5.92 -0.79 -19.45
CA SER A 315 4.55 -0.59 -19.95
C SER A 315 4.21 0.88 -20.15
N PHE A 316 4.74 1.77 -19.30
CA PHE A 316 4.56 3.21 -19.40
C PHE A 316 5.36 3.78 -20.57
N LEU A 317 6.63 3.37 -20.72
CA LEU A 317 7.47 3.72 -21.87
C LEU A 317 6.84 3.27 -23.19
N LEU A 318 6.31 2.04 -23.26
CA LEU A 318 5.55 1.56 -24.41
C LEU A 318 4.34 2.46 -24.71
N SER A 319 3.67 2.96 -23.68
CA SER A 319 2.54 3.87 -23.83
C SER A 319 2.96 5.25 -24.38
N LEU A 320 4.10 5.77 -23.92
CA LEU A 320 4.70 7.00 -24.45
C LEU A 320 5.11 6.86 -25.91
N ILE A 321 5.76 5.75 -26.26
CA ILE A 321 6.16 5.40 -27.63
C ILE A 321 4.92 5.43 -28.53
N LEU A 322 3.90 4.63 -28.22
CA LEU A 322 2.67 4.53 -29.00
C LEU A 322 1.91 5.86 -29.10
N ALA A 323 1.85 6.65 -28.02
CA ALA A 323 1.16 7.93 -28.03
C ALA A 323 1.90 9.04 -28.80
N SER A 324 3.21 8.89 -29.02
CA SER A 324 4.01 9.91 -29.71
C SER A 324 3.79 9.94 -31.21
N TYR A 325 3.22 8.88 -31.79
CA TYR A 325 2.91 8.83 -33.22
C TYR A 325 1.64 9.61 -33.55
N ARG A 326 1.76 10.58 -34.47
CA ARG A 326 0.64 11.36 -35.01
C ARG A 326 0.09 10.82 -36.34
N THR A 327 0.82 9.89 -36.95
CA THR A 327 0.49 9.24 -38.22
C THR A 327 0.83 7.76 -38.12
N VAL A 328 0.26 6.95 -39.01
CA VAL A 328 0.63 5.53 -39.14
C VAL A 328 2.08 5.46 -39.59
N LEU A 329 2.95 4.88 -38.77
CA LEU A 329 4.35 4.71 -39.12
C LEU A 329 4.51 3.57 -40.15
N PRO A 330 5.58 3.61 -40.97
CA PRO A 330 5.97 2.45 -41.76
C PRO A 330 6.18 1.23 -40.86
N ARG A 331 5.76 0.04 -41.32
CA ARG A 331 5.90 -1.22 -40.55
C ARG A 331 7.34 -1.48 -40.07
N ARG A 332 8.35 -1.05 -40.83
CA ARG A 332 9.78 -1.18 -40.45
C ARG A 332 10.09 -0.49 -39.12
N THR A 333 9.49 0.68 -38.85
CA THR A 333 9.70 1.43 -37.61
C THR A 333 9.16 0.67 -36.40
N HIS A 334 8.01 0.02 -36.54
CA HIS A 334 7.43 -0.80 -35.48
C HIS A 334 8.33 -1.97 -35.07
N TYR A 335 8.98 -2.64 -36.04
CA TYR A 335 9.95 -3.70 -35.76
C TYR A 335 11.19 -3.17 -35.03
N VAL A 336 11.72 -2.01 -35.44
CA VAL A 336 12.87 -1.39 -34.76
C VAL A 336 12.54 -1.04 -33.32
N LEU A 337 11.38 -0.42 -33.06
CA LEU A 337 10.93 -0.07 -31.72
C LEU A 337 10.75 -1.29 -30.83
N PHE A 338 10.15 -2.36 -31.38
CA PHE A 338 10.01 -3.62 -30.66
C PHE A 338 11.37 -4.25 -30.36
N SER A 339 12.31 -4.29 -31.32
CA SER A 339 13.66 -4.81 -31.11
C SER A 339 14.42 -4.03 -30.04
N THR A 340 14.31 -2.70 -30.02
CA THR A 340 14.91 -1.85 -28.97
C THR A 340 14.29 -2.14 -27.60
N TYR A 341 12.95 -2.23 -27.53
CA TYR A 341 12.23 -2.56 -26.30
C TYR A 341 12.60 -3.95 -25.76
N LEU A 342 12.68 -4.94 -26.66
CA LEU A 342 13.11 -6.30 -26.34
C LEU A 342 14.56 -6.33 -25.87
N GLY A 343 15.47 -5.62 -26.56
CA GLY A 343 16.87 -5.51 -26.19
C GLY A 343 17.07 -4.91 -24.80
N TYR A 344 16.35 -3.82 -24.48
CA TYR A 344 16.33 -3.22 -23.14
C TYR A 344 15.86 -4.22 -22.08
N LEU A 345 14.73 -4.90 -22.30
CA LEU A 345 14.22 -5.87 -21.33
C LEU A 345 15.18 -7.06 -21.14
N LEU A 346 15.71 -7.63 -22.23
CA LEU A 346 16.66 -8.74 -22.14
C LEU A 346 17.97 -8.33 -21.46
N TYR A 347 18.49 -7.14 -21.76
CA TYR A 347 19.66 -6.57 -21.08
C TYR A 347 19.41 -6.41 -19.59
N SER A 348 18.32 -5.74 -19.21
CA SER A 348 17.98 -5.51 -17.80
C SER A 348 17.72 -6.82 -17.04
N ILE A 349 17.10 -7.81 -17.69
CA ILE A 349 16.93 -9.17 -17.13
C ILE A 349 18.30 -9.80 -16.91
N SER A 350 19.16 -9.86 -17.93
CA SER A 350 20.45 -10.56 -17.84
C SER A 350 21.40 -9.98 -16.78
N THR A 351 21.31 -8.68 -16.52
CA THR A 351 22.21 -7.94 -15.61
C THR A 351 21.71 -7.87 -14.17
N HIS A 352 20.40 -7.92 -13.93
CA HIS A 352 19.85 -7.68 -12.61
C HIS A 352 19.01 -8.84 -12.04
N THR A 353 18.69 -9.88 -12.82
CA THR A 353 17.82 -10.98 -12.34
C THR A 353 18.33 -11.67 -11.08
N SER A 354 19.64 -11.88 -10.95
CA SER A 354 20.22 -12.52 -9.76
C SER A 354 20.02 -11.71 -8.48
N GLN A 355 19.88 -10.38 -8.57
CA GLN A 355 19.69 -9.51 -7.42
C GLN A 355 18.24 -9.50 -6.91
N TYR A 356 17.27 -9.77 -7.80
CA TYR A 356 15.84 -9.72 -7.47
C TYR A 356 15.21 -11.09 -7.18
N ARG A 357 15.99 -12.18 -7.22
CA ARG A 357 15.49 -13.51 -6.85
C ARG A 357 15.17 -13.55 -5.37
N THR A 358 13.92 -13.86 -5.06
CA THR A 358 13.43 -13.93 -3.69
C THR A 358 13.71 -15.29 -3.04
N GLY A 359 14.05 -16.30 -3.84
CA GLY A 359 14.22 -17.68 -3.39
C GLY A 359 12.89 -18.43 -3.21
N TYR A 360 11.76 -17.72 -3.37
CA TYR A 360 10.43 -18.32 -3.37
C TYR A 360 10.02 -18.65 -4.79
N PHE A 361 9.95 -19.95 -5.11
CA PHE A 361 9.63 -20.47 -6.44
C PHE A 361 8.46 -19.73 -7.11
N TRP A 362 7.35 -19.57 -6.40
CA TRP A 362 6.14 -18.94 -6.94
C TRP A 362 6.29 -17.46 -7.27
N ILE A 363 6.99 -16.74 -6.41
CA ILE A 363 7.19 -15.30 -6.57
C ILE A 363 8.12 -15.07 -7.76
N ASP A 364 9.24 -15.78 -7.80
CA ASP A 364 10.22 -15.70 -8.88
C ASP A 364 9.60 -16.12 -10.22
N TYR A 365 8.84 -17.22 -10.26
CA TYR A 365 8.11 -17.67 -11.45
C TYR A 365 7.11 -16.62 -11.95
N SER A 366 6.36 -16.00 -11.04
CA SER A 366 5.38 -14.96 -11.36
C SER A 366 6.04 -13.69 -11.88
N MET A 367 7.17 -13.29 -11.29
CA MET A 367 7.99 -12.16 -11.75
C MET A 367 8.52 -12.38 -13.16
N GLY A 368 9.11 -13.55 -13.43
CA GLY A 368 9.57 -13.93 -14.76
C GLY A 368 8.44 -14.02 -15.80
N SER A 369 7.30 -14.60 -15.42
CA SER A 369 6.10 -14.62 -16.27
C SER A 369 5.57 -13.21 -16.56
N GLY A 370 5.66 -12.29 -15.59
CA GLY A 370 5.32 -10.87 -15.77
C GLY A 370 6.21 -10.16 -16.80
N LEU A 371 7.49 -10.49 -16.85
CA LEU A 371 8.41 -10.01 -17.90
C LEU A 371 7.99 -10.53 -19.27
N GLY A 372 7.72 -11.84 -19.36
CA GLY A 372 7.20 -12.46 -20.58
C GLY A 372 5.92 -11.77 -21.05
N PHE A 373 5.00 -11.48 -20.13
CA PHE A 373 3.80 -10.71 -20.41
C PHE A 373 4.14 -9.35 -21.04
N CYS A 374 5.07 -8.59 -20.49
CA CYS A 374 5.47 -7.28 -21.03
C CYS A 374 6.05 -7.39 -22.44
N VAL A 375 6.89 -8.39 -22.71
CA VAL A 375 7.47 -8.64 -24.03
C VAL A 375 6.38 -8.95 -25.07
N PHE A 376 5.51 -9.92 -24.78
CA PHE A 376 4.50 -10.35 -25.75
C PHE A 376 3.36 -9.34 -25.91
N ASN A 377 3.02 -8.59 -24.86
CA ASN A 377 2.07 -7.48 -24.97
C ASN A 377 2.66 -6.34 -25.83
N ALA A 378 3.96 -6.04 -25.72
CA ALA A 378 4.63 -5.09 -26.60
C ALA A 378 4.68 -5.59 -28.04
N LEU A 379 5.00 -6.87 -28.28
CA LEU A 379 4.96 -7.49 -29.60
C LEU A 379 3.57 -7.35 -30.23
N HIS A 380 2.53 -7.63 -29.45
CA HIS A 380 1.15 -7.47 -29.89
C HIS A 380 0.81 -6.03 -30.28
N MET A 381 1.14 -5.05 -29.43
CA MET A 381 0.78 -3.64 -29.63
C MET A 381 1.63 -2.91 -30.66
N LEU A 382 2.87 -3.36 -30.90
CA LEU A 382 3.77 -2.75 -31.88
C LEU A 382 3.69 -3.45 -33.22
N VAL A 383 3.61 -4.79 -33.26
CA VAL A 383 3.78 -5.54 -34.52
C VAL A 383 2.48 -6.07 -35.10
N PHE A 384 1.59 -6.63 -34.27
CA PHE A 384 0.44 -7.38 -34.76
C PHE A 384 -0.85 -6.57 -34.89
N VAL A 385 -0.97 -5.47 -34.16
CA VAL A 385 -2.18 -4.63 -34.11
C VAL A 385 -1.76 -3.17 -34.16
N ASP A 386 -2.57 -2.35 -34.81
CA ASP A 386 -2.48 -0.89 -34.67
C ASP A 386 -3.52 -0.43 -33.64
N PRO A 387 -3.12 -0.22 -32.37
CA PRO A 387 -4.06 0.07 -31.29
C PRO A 387 -4.80 1.40 -31.51
N LEU A 388 -4.16 2.40 -32.13
CA LEU A 388 -4.79 3.71 -32.34
C LEU A 388 -5.87 3.64 -33.44
N ASN A 389 -5.72 2.75 -34.42
CA ASN A 389 -6.73 2.53 -35.45
C ASN A 389 -7.80 1.54 -35.04
N GLU A 390 -7.43 0.42 -34.43
CA GLU A 390 -8.33 -0.71 -34.18
C GLU A 390 -9.07 -0.63 -32.85
N TYR A 391 -8.51 0.03 -31.82
CA TYR A 391 -9.12 0.01 -30.48
C TYR A 391 -10.02 1.18 -30.21
N ARG A 392 -11.18 0.89 -29.63
CA ARG A 392 -12.14 1.88 -29.17
C ARG A 392 -12.64 1.49 -27.80
N TYR A 393 -12.60 2.45 -26.87
CA TYR A 393 -13.23 2.33 -25.57
C TYR A 393 -14.67 2.86 -25.64
N ARG A 394 -15.57 2.31 -24.83
CA ARG A 394 -17.01 2.63 -24.83
C ARG A 394 -17.37 4.11 -24.62
N SER A 395 -16.46 4.90 -24.05
CA SER A 395 -16.66 6.34 -23.85
C SER A 395 -15.94 7.20 -24.89
N ASP A 396 -15.32 6.59 -25.90
CA ASP A 396 -14.66 7.33 -26.98
C ASP A 396 -15.73 7.92 -27.91
N ASP A 397 -15.54 9.15 -28.36
CA ASP A 397 -16.39 9.76 -29.39
C ASP A 397 -16.08 9.08 -30.74
N PRO A 398 -17.07 8.45 -31.40
CA PRO A 398 -16.87 7.81 -32.70
C PRO A 398 -16.36 8.76 -33.79
N ARG A 399 -16.62 10.07 -33.65
CA ARG A 399 -16.23 11.11 -34.60
C ARG A 399 -14.79 11.60 -34.38
N VAL A 400 -14.24 11.39 -33.19
CA VAL A 400 -12.91 11.86 -32.77
C VAL A 400 -12.02 10.65 -32.47
N GLY A 401 -11.27 10.20 -33.50
CA GLY A 401 -10.29 9.13 -33.31
C GLY A 401 -9.16 9.52 -32.34
N PRO A 402 -8.46 8.54 -31.71
CA PRO A 402 -7.46 8.81 -30.68
C PRO A 402 -6.27 9.66 -31.17
N PHE A 403 -6.02 9.70 -32.49
CA PHE A 403 -5.04 10.61 -33.12
C PHE A 403 -5.37 12.09 -33.01
N ARG A 404 -6.63 12.45 -32.73
CA ARG A 404 -7.08 13.83 -32.53
C ARG A 404 -7.05 14.26 -31.06
N LEU A 405 -6.77 13.34 -30.14
CA LEU A 405 -6.59 13.68 -28.72
C LEU A 405 -5.29 14.46 -28.52
N GLU A 406 -5.35 15.44 -27.61
CA GLU A 406 -4.16 16.09 -27.04
C GLU A 406 -3.18 15.05 -26.50
N TRP A 407 -1.89 15.32 -26.59
CA TRP A 407 -0.85 14.34 -26.28
C TRP A 407 -0.98 13.71 -24.87
N PRO A 408 -1.23 14.46 -23.77
CA PRO A 408 -1.41 13.86 -22.45
C PRO A 408 -2.64 12.94 -22.37
N LYS A 409 -3.76 13.35 -22.97
CA LYS A 409 -4.99 12.53 -23.04
C LYS A 409 -4.77 11.26 -23.86
N ARG A 410 -3.96 11.35 -24.92
CA ARG A 410 -3.57 10.20 -25.74
C ARG A 410 -2.65 9.24 -25.00
N VAL A 411 -1.64 9.73 -24.28
CA VAL A 411 -0.78 8.90 -23.41
C VAL A 411 -1.62 8.15 -22.40
N TYR A 412 -2.55 8.83 -21.74
CA TYR A 412 -3.47 8.20 -20.80
C TYR A 412 -4.38 7.16 -21.47
N TRP A 413 -4.92 7.46 -22.65
CA TRP A 413 -5.74 6.52 -23.43
C TRP A 413 -4.96 5.26 -23.82
N VAL A 414 -3.73 5.42 -24.30
CA VAL A 414 -2.84 4.30 -24.67
C VAL A 414 -2.46 3.49 -23.44
N TRP A 415 -2.09 4.15 -22.33
CA TRP A 415 -1.82 3.48 -21.05
C TRP A 415 -2.99 2.59 -20.62
N ARG A 416 -4.22 3.09 -20.76
CA ARG A 416 -5.43 2.29 -20.49
C ARG A 416 -5.56 1.10 -21.43
N ALA A 417 -5.22 1.22 -22.72
CA ALA A 417 -5.24 0.11 -23.66
C ALA A 417 -4.16 -0.96 -23.34
N VAL A 418 -2.96 -0.51 -22.97
CA VAL A 418 -1.82 -1.35 -22.58
C VAL A 418 -2.14 -2.11 -21.29
N ALA A 419 -2.65 -1.42 -20.27
CA ALA A 419 -3.00 -1.99 -18.96
C ALA A 419 -4.31 -2.79 -18.97
N SER A 420 -5.17 -2.65 -19.99
CA SER A 420 -6.45 -3.38 -20.09
C SER A 420 -6.25 -4.80 -20.62
N LEU A 421 -5.91 -5.71 -19.71
CA LEU A 421 -5.57 -7.11 -20.04
C LEU A 421 -6.73 -7.90 -20.67
N ARG A 422 -7.95 -7.61 -20.22
CA ARG A 422 -9.18 -8.31 -20.65
C ARG A 422 -10.08 -7.46 -21.55
N GLY A 423 -9.65 -6.23 -21.87
CA GLY A 423 -10.42 -5.32 -22.71
C GLY A 423 -11.75 -4.88 -22.08
N ILE A 424 -11.84 -4.73 -20.76
CA ILE A 424 -13.11 -4.35 -20.11
C ILE A 424 -13.59 -2.98 -20.62
N GLY A 425 -14.75 -2.93 -21.27
CA GLY A 425 -15.30 -1.73 -21.90
C GLY A 425 -14.64 -1.35 -23.23
N TRP A 426 -13.77 -2.19 -23.78
CA TRP A 426 -13.16 -2.02 -25.10
C TRP A 426 -13.84 -2.91 -26.14
N ASN A 427 -13.72 -2.55 -27.42
CA ASN A 427 -14.25 -3.33 -28.54
C ASN A 427 -13.61 -4.73 -28.69
N TYR A 428 -12.46 -4.98 -28.08
CA TYR A 428 -11.77 -6.28 -28.04
C TYR A 428 -11.99 -7.03 -26.71
N GLN A 429 -13.03 -6.70 -25.94
CA GLN A 429 -13.32 -7.33 -24.66
C GLN A 429 -13.35 -8.87 -24.75
N ALA A 430 -12.69 -9.54 -23.81
CA ALA A 430 -12.66 -11.00 -23.78
C ALA A 430 -14.08 -11.59 -23.59
N PRO A 431 -14.39 -12.74 -24.23
CA PRO A 431 -15.71 -13.36 -24.13
C PRO A 431 -15.89 -14.09 -22.79
N GLY A 432 -17.15 -14.17 -22.30
CA GLY A 432 -17.52 -14.99 -21.15
C GLY A 432 -17.11 -14.41 -19.78
N LEU A 433 -16.89 -13.09 -19.71
CA LEU A 433 -16.54 -12.41 -18.46
C LEU A 433 -17.74 -12.29 -17.52
N SER A 434 -17.49 -12.43 -16.22
CA SER A 434 -18.50 -12.23 -15.18
C SER A 434 -19.02 -10.78 -15.17
N THR A 435 -20.29 -10.60 -14.85
CA THR A 435 -20.86 -9.27 -14.64
C THR A 435 -20.33 -8.63 -13.35
N PRO A 436 -20.04 -7.32 -13.35
CA PRO A 436 -19.59 -6.63 -12.14
C PRO A 436 -20.63 -6.71 -11.02
N ARG A 437 -20.20 -7.16 -9.83
CA ARG A 437 -21.09 -7.46 -8.69
C ARG A 437 -21.53 -6.22 -7.91
N TYR A 438 -20.70 -5.19 -7.83
CA TYR A 438 -20.95 -3.99 -7.03
C TYR A 438 -20.82 -2.72 -7.87
N ARG A 439 -21.78 -1.80 -7.69
CA ARG A 439 -21.78 -0.49 -8.38
C ARG A 439 -21.18 0.63 -7.55
N THR A 440 -21.25 0.56 -6.21
CA THR A 440 -20.77 1.62 -5.32
C THR A 440 -19.31 1.39 -4.92
N LYS A 441 -18.49 2.46 -4.89
CA LYS A 441 -17.08 2.40 -4.50
C LYS A 441 -16.87 1.76 -3.13
N LEU A 442 -17.62 2.15 -2.10
CA LEU A 442 -17.47 1.60 -0.75
C LEU A 442 -17.70 0.07 -0.69
N LYS A 443 -18.81 -0.43 -1.23
CA LYS A 443 -19.09 -1.89 -1.25
C LYS A 443 -18.03 -2.65 -2.04
N PHE A 444 -17.54 -2.08 -3.13
CA PHE A 444 -16.45 -2.68 -3.91
C PHE A 444 -15.14 -2.72 -3.11
N CYS A 445 -14.77 -1.64 -2.42
CA CYS A 445 -13.55 -1.61 -1.60
C CYS A 445 -13.64 -2.62 -0.44
N LEU A 446 -14.78 -2.72 0.24
CA LEU A 446 -15.00 -3.74 1.27
C LEU A 446 -14.89 -5.16 0.70
N TYR A 447 -15.45 -5.39 -0.48
CA TYR A 447 -15.32 -6.66 -1.18
C TYR A 447 -13.86 -6.97 -1.59
N ALA A 448 -13.13 -5.98 -2.10
CA ALA A 448 -11.73 -6.13 -2.47
C ALA A 448 -10.88 -6.43 -1.24
N LEU A 449 -11.09 -5.74 -0.12
CA LEU A 449 -10.42 -6.01 1.16
C LEU A 449 -10.71 -7.41 1.68
N GLN A 450 -11.97 -7.86 1.64
CA GLN A 450 -12.34 -9.23 2.01
C GLN A 450 -11.61 -10.26 1.13
N ASN A 451 -11.51 -9.99 -0.17
CA ASN A 451 -10.78 -10.88 -1.08
C ASN A 451 -9.28 -10.84 -0.82
N LEU A 452 -8.69 -9.70 -0.53
CA LEU A 452 -7.27 -9.61 -0.18
C LEU A 452 -6.98 -10.45 1.06
N PHE A 453 -7.79 -10.31 2.11
CA PHE A 453 -7.67 -11.11 3.32
C PHE A 453 -7.82 -12.62 3.02
N PHE A 454 -8.86 -13.02 2.29
CA PHE A 454 -9.06 -14.43 1.94
C PHE A 454 -7.91 -15.01 1.11
N ASN A 455 -7.43 -14.28 0.09
CA ASN A 455 -6.37 -14.78 -0.78
C ASN A 455 -5.00 -14.73 -0.10
N PHE A 456 -4.81 -13.85 0.89
CA PHE A 456 -3.64 -13.89 1.77
C PHE A 456 -3.63 -15.18 2.60
N LEU A 457 -4.71 -15.49 3.31
CA LEU A 457 -4.82 -16.73 4.09
C LEU A 457 -4.67 -17.98 3.20
N LEU A 458 -5.20 -17.92 1.97
CA LEU A 458 -5.09 -19.01 1.01
C LEU A 458 -3.65 -19.20 0.51
N ALA A 459 -2.94 -18.10 0.24
CA ALA A 459 -1.54 -18.13 -0.16
C ALA A 459 -0.65 -18.65 0.99
N ASP A 460 -0.95 -18.25 2.23
CA ASP A 460 -0.26 -18.73 3.42
C ASP A 460 -0.46 -20.24 3.63
N LEU A 461 -1.71 -20.72 3.55
CA LEU A 461 -2.02 -22.14 3.58
C LEU A 461 -1.27 -22.93 2.49
N VAL A 462 -1.24 -22.42 1.26
CA VAL A 462 -0.48 -23.06 0.17
C VAL A 462 1.01 -23.12 0.48
N GLN A 463 1.59 -22.06 1.06
CA GLN A 463 3.00 -22.07 1.47
C GLN A 463 3.27 -23.10 2.56
N ILE A 464 2.41 -23.18 3.59
CA ILE A 464 2.52 -24.18 4.64
C ILE A 464 2.49 -25.59 4.04
N ILE A 465 1.53 -25.88 3.14
CA ILE A 465 1.44 -27.20 2.48
C ILE A 465 2.72 -27.51 1.68
N LEU A 466 3.28 -26.52 0.96
CA LEU A 466 4.51 -26.70 0.19
C LEU A 466 5.75 -26.94 1.07
N GLN A 467 5.77 -26.40 2.28
CA GLN A 467 6.89 -26.54 3.23
C GLN A 467 6.80 -27.83 4.06
N GLU A 468 5.61 -28.16 4.54
CA GLU A 468 5.38 -29.24 5.50
C GLU A 468 5.15 -30.61 4.83
N ALA A 469 4.69 -30.65 3.58
CA ALA A 469 4.48 -31.92 2.89
C ALA A 469 5.81 -32.48 2.32
N PRO A 470 6.34 -33.62 2.83
CA PRO A 470 7.65 -34.13 2.43
C PRO A 470 7.73 -34.45 0.93
N PHE A 471 6.63 -34.97 0.36
CA PHE A 471 6.51 -35.29 -1.06
C PHE A 471 6.37 -34.05 -1.96
N LEU A 472 6.22 -32.85 -1.41
CA LEU A 472 6.24 -31.58 -2.16
C LEU A 472 7.57 -30.84 -1.97
N ARG A 473 8.14 -30.93 -0.76
CA ARG A 473 9.45 -30.37 -0.43
C ARG A 473 10.56 -30.92 -1.34
N ASN A 474 10.53 -32.22 -1.62
CA ASN A 474 11.55 -32.90 -2.46
C ASN A 474 11.48 -32.51 -3.95
N PHE A 475 10.35 -31.98 -4.44
CA PHE A 475 10.22 -31.49 -5.83
C PHE A 475 10.69 -30.04 -6.02
N ASN A 476 10.92 -29.30 -4.93
CA ASN A 476 11.39 -27.92 -4.97
C ASN A 476 12.93 -27.80 -5.05
N SER A 477 13.66 -28.91 -4.92
CA SER A 477 15.13 -28.97 -5.05
C SER A 477 15.51 -29.67 -6.35
N PRO A 478 16.12 -28.97 -7.33
CA PRO A 478 16.45 -29.55 -8.63
C PRO A 478 17.61 -30.55 -8.55
N HIS A 479 18.35 -30.56 -7.43
CA HIS A 479 19.46 -31.49 -7.19
C HIS A 479 19.03 -32.81 -6.53
N GLU A 480 17.79 -32.90 -6.03
CA GLU A 480 17.25 -34.13 -5.42
C GLU A 480 16.05 -34.72 -6.19
N ALA A 481 15.46 -33.96 -7.13
CA ALA A 481 14.30 -34.36 -7.92
C ALA A 481 14.66 -35.29 -9.09
N ASN A 482 15.17 -36.49 -8.81
CA ASN A 482 15.19 -37.60 -9.78
C ASN A 482 13.81 -38.26 -9.93
N ASP A 483 12.87 -37.96 -9.02
CA ASP A 483 11.53 -38.52 -9.03
C ASP A 483 10.56 -37.62 -9.81
N SER A 484 9.82 -38.21 -10.76
CA SER A 484 8.74 -37.53 -11.48
C SER A 484 7.50 -37.40 -10.60
N ILE A 485 6.63 -36.40 -10.79
CA ILE A 485 5.30 -36.39 -10.13
C ILE A 485 4.51 -37.68 -10.42
N ARG A 486 4.85 -38.35 -11.53
CA ARG A 486 4.31 -39.66 -11.93
C ARG A 486 4.79 -40.84 -11.09
N SER A 487 5.79 -40.68 -10.21
CA SER A 487 6.17 -41.71 -9.25
C SER A 487 5.32 -41.66 -7.97
N LEU A 488 4.66 -40.53 -7.70
CA LEU A 488 3.81 -40.36 -6.51
C LEU A 488 2.52 -41.19 -6.62
N PRO A 489 1.94 -41.64 -5.48
CA PRO A 489 0.57 -42.12 -5.41
C PRO A 489 -0.44 -41.11 -5.95
N TYR A 490 -1.52 -41.59 -6.56
CA TYR A 490 -2.51 -40.75 -7.25
C TYR A 490 -3.03 -39.57 -6.39
N LEU A 491 -3.39 -39.82 -5.13
CA LEU A 491 -3.89 -38.77 -4.23
C LEU A 491 -2.85 -37.68 -3.98
N GLN A 492 -1.57 -38.05 -3.84
CA GLN A 492 -0.49 -37.08 -3.66
C GLN A 492 -0.29 -36.24 -4.93
N ARG A 493 -0.41 -36.83 -6.13
CA ARG A 493 -0.38 -36.06 -7.40
C ARG A 493 -1.48 -35.01 -7.44
N VAL A 494 -2.71 -35.40 -7.07
CA VAL A 494 -3.86 -34.50 -7.03
C VAL A 494 -3.61 -33.36 -6.06
N VAL A 495 -3.08 -33.63 -4.87
CA VAL A 495 -2.71 -32.61 -3.89
C VAL A 495 -1.63 -31.69 -4.44
N CYS A 496 -0.58 -32.21 -5.08
CA CYS A 496 0.48 -31.39 -5.68
C CYS A 496 -0.07 -30.41 -6.73
N VAL A 497 -0.85 -30.93 -7.68
CA VAL A 497 -1.46 -30.14 -8.74
C VAL A 497 -2.44 -29.11 -8.15
N ALA A 498 -3.28 -29.52 -7.20
CA ALA A 498 -4.24 -28.62 -6.56
C ALA A 498 -3.55 -27.48 -5.81
N THR A 499 -2.55 -27.78 -4.99
CA THR A 499 -1.73 -26.79 -4.27
C THR A 499 -1.08 -25.81 -5.24
N TRP A 500 -0.59 -26.30 -6.38
CA TRP A 500 0.02 -25.45 -7.40
C TRP A 500 -0.97 -24.45 -8.01
N PHE A 501 -2.11 -24.95 -8.51
CA PHE A 501 -3.15 -24.10 -9.08
C PHE A 501 -3.78 -23.16 -8.04
N LEU A 502 -3.87 -23.59 -6.78
CA LEU A 502 -4.39 -22.77 -5.69
C LEU A 502 -3.46 -21.60 -5.35
N GLY A 503 -2.14 -21.84 -5.35
CA GLY A 503 -1.13 -20.79 -5.20
C GLY A 503 -1.22 -19.75 -6.31
N GLY A 504 -1.26 -20.19 -7.58
CA GLY A 504 -1.45 -19.31 -8.72
C GLY A 504 -2.77 -18.53 -8.65
N TYR A 505 -3.86 -19.19 -8.26
CA TYR A 505 -5.17 -18.57 -8.07
C TYR A 505 -5.13 -17.46 -7.00
N ALA A 506 -4.59 -17.78 -5.81
CA ALA A 506 -4.47 -16.85 -4.69
C ALA A 506 -3.61 -15.64 -5.07
N GLY A 507 -2.43 -15.88 -5.63
CA GLY A 507 -1.49 -14.82 -6.03
C GLY A 507 -2.09 -13.88 -7.07
N ILE A 508 -2.66 -14.42 -8.14
CA ILE A 508 -3.27 -13.61 -9.21
C ILE A 508 -4.42 -12.76 -8.67
N ARG A 509 -5.30 -13.33 -7.84
CA ARG A 509 -6.39 -12.56 -7.20
C ARG A 509 -5.86 -11.50 -6.26
N PHE A 510 -4.85 -11.82 -5.46
CA PHE A 510 -4.24 -10.87 -4.52
C PHE A 510 -3.73 -9.63 -5.26
N TYR A 511 -2.88 -9.81 -6.29
CA TYR A 511 -2.40 -8.70 -7.11
C TYR A 511 -3.53 -7.92 -7.77
N TYR A 512 -4.50 -8.62 -8.33
CA TYR A 512 -5.64 -7.99 -8.98
C TYR A 512 -6.43 -7.08 -8.04
N PHE A 513 -6.79 -7.57 -6.85
CA PHE A 513 -7.57 -6.78 -5.88
C PHE A 513 -6.74 -5.68 -5.22
N THR A 514 -5.42 -5.83 -5.11
CA THR A 514 -4.53 -4.76 -4.64
C THR A 514 -4.57 -3.58 -5.62
N VAL A 515 -4.34 -3.83 -6.91
CA VAL A 515 -4.42 -2.77 -7.93
C VAL A 515 -5.84 -2.21 -8.02
N ALA A 516 -6.87 -3.06 -7.91
CA ALA A 516 -8.25 -2.60 -7.92
C ALA A 516 -8.57 -1.66 -6.75
N LEU A 517 -8.10 -1.97 -5.54
CA LEU A 517 -8.32 -1.17 -4.34
C LEU A 517 -7.60 0.19 -4.45
N VAL A 518 -6.37 0.19 -4.98
CA VAL A 518 -5.63 1.43 -5.25
C VAL A 518 -6.37 2.28 -6.29
N CYS A 519 -6.75 1.70 -7.43
CA CYS A 519 -7.38 2.44 -8.52
C CYS A 519 -8.80 2.93 -8.21
N VAL A 520 -9.62 2.12 -7.53
CA VAL A 520 -11.03 2.46 -7.23
C VAL A 520 -11.17 3.21 -5.91
N GLY A 521 -10.42 2.79 -4.89
CA GLY A 521 -10.54 3.29 -3.52
C GLY A 521 -9.66 4.50 -3.24
N LEU A 522 -8.35 4.37 -3.44
CA LEU A 522 -7.38 5.40 -3.03
C LEU A 522 -7.24 6.52 -4.08
N ALA A 523 -6.98 6.16 -5.33
CA ALA A 523 -6.75 7.12 -6.41
C ALA A 523 -8.05 7.59 -7.07
N GLY A 524 -9.14 6.81 -6.96
CA GLY A 524 -10.45 7.14 -7.53
C GLY A 524 -10.47 7.23 -9.07
N VAL A 525 -9.46 6.71 -9.75
CA VAL A 525 -9.24 6.78 -11.21
C VAL A 525 -9.99 5.73 -12.02
N SER A 526 -10.68 4.78 -11.37
CA SER A 526 -11.47 3.75 -12.04
C SER A 526 -12.76 3.42 -11.28
N ASP A 527 -13.79 3.00 -12.01
CA ASP A 527 -15.07 2.59 -11.43
C ASP A 527 -15.08 1.10 -11.07
N PRO A 528 -15.84 0.70 -10.02
CA PRO A 528 -16.03 -0.71 -9.65
C PRO A 528 -16.43 -1.63 -10.82
N GLN A 529 -17.17 -1.10 -11.79
CA GLN A 529 -17.65 -1.87 -12.95
C GLN A 529 -16.54 -2.30 -13.90
N ASN A 530 -15.39 -1.63 -13.88
CA ASN A 530 -14.23 -1.99 -14.69
C ASN A 530 -13.44 -3.16 -14.09
N TRP A 531 -13.83 -3.63 -12.89
CA TRP A 531 -13.12 -4.67 -12.14
C TRP A 531 -13.97 -5.94 -11.88
N PRO A 532 -14.41 -6.67 -12.93
CA PRO A 532 -15.11 -7.94 -12.76
C PRO A 532 -14.18 -9.06 -12.28
N GLU A 533 -14.75 -10.15 -11.74
CA GLU A 533 -14.00 -11.31 -11.25
C GLU A 533 -12.98 -11.81 -12.26
N VAL A 534 -11.77 -12.15 -11.79
CA VAL A 534 -10.67 -12.61 -12.64
C VAL A 534 -10.92 -14.00 -13.21
N PHE A 535 -11.47 -14.88 -12.37
CA PHE A 535 -11.74 -16.27 -12.68
C PHE A 535 -13.24 -16.46 -12.95
N GLY A 536 -13.56 -17.35 -13.88
CA GLY A 536 -14.93 -17.75 -14.16
C GLY A 536 -15.44 -18.80 -13.17
N SER A 537 -16.62 -19.35 -13.48
CA SER A 537 -17.22 -20.40 -12.65
C SER A 537 -16.44 -21.71 -12.76
N TRP A 538 -15.95 -22.23 -11.63
CA TRP A 538 -15.32 -23.54 -11.54
C TRP A 538 -16.23 -24.70 -11.99
N LYS A 539 -17.56 -24.50 -11.99
CA LYS A 539 -18.52 -25.48 -12.53
C LYS A 539 -18.34 -25.71 -14.03
N GLU A 540 -17.76 -24.75 -14.75
CA GLU A 540 -17.50 -24.86 -16.18
C GLU A 540 -16.20 -25.64 -16.49
N ALA A 541 -15.35 -25.91 -15.49
CA ALA A 541 -14.03 -26.56 -15.65
C ALA A 541 -14.08 -28.07 -15.93
N TYR A 542 -15.18 -28.57 -16.49
CA TYR A 542 -15.37 -29.99 -16.81
C TYR A 542 -14.59 -30.45 -18.06
N SER A 543 -13.82 -29.58 -18.72
CA SER A 543 -12.98 -29.89 -19.89
C SER A 543 -11.80 -28.91 -19.93
N VAL A 544 -10.65 -29.34 -20.47
CA VAL A 544 -9.43 -28.55 -20.64
C VAL A 544 -9.70 -27.29 -21.47
N ARG A 545 -10.50 -27.40 -22.55
CA ARG A 545 -10.92 -26.22 -23.33
C ARG A 545 -11.66 -25.19 -22.47
N ASN A 546 -12.61 -25.63 -21.64
CA ASN A 546 -13.37 -24.71 -20.80
C ASN A 546 -12.55 -24.19 -19.62
N PHE A 547 -11.65 -25.00 -19.08
CA PHE A 547 -10.75 -24.58 -18.02
C PHE A 547 -9.95 -23.36 -18.47
N TRP A 548 -9.19 -23.45 -19.56
CA TRP A 548 -8.41 -22.33 -20.09
C TRP A 548 -9.25 -21.23 -20.76
N GLY A 549 -10.41 -21.59 -21.33
CA GLY A 549 -11.23 -20.68 -22.11
C GLY A 549 -12.20 -19.83 -21.29
N LYS A 550 -12.71 -20.37 -20.17
CA LYS A 550 -13.80 -19.78 -19.37
C LYS A 550 -13.49 -19.67 -17.88
N THR A 551 -12.75 -20.62 -17.30
CA THR A 551 -12.59 -20.70 -15.83
C THR A 551 -11.34 -19.98 -15.36
N TRP A 552 -10.19 -20.29 -15.97
CA TRP A 552 -8.91 -19.68 -15.66
C TRP A 552 -8.86 -18.22 -16.14
N HIS A 553 -7.88 -17.45 -15.67
CA HIS A 553 -7.78 -16.03 -16.02
C HIS A 553 -7.53 -15.83 -17.53
N GLN A 554 -8.15 -14.80 -18.09
CA GLN A 554 -8.03 -14.47 -19.53
C GLN A 554 -6.98 -13.38 -19.84
N PHE A 555 -6.13 -13.02 -18.87
CA PHE A 555 -5.17 -11.90 -18.98
C PHE A 555 -4.24 -11.97 -20.20
N ILE A 556 -3.83 -13.18 -20.60
CA ILE A 556 -2.84 -13.37 -21.67
C ILE A 556 -3.46 -13.64 -23.04
N ARG A 557 -4.79 -13.82 -23.09
CA ARG A 557 -5.51 -14.29 -24.29
C ARG A 557 -5.25 -13.40 -25.51
N ARG A 558 -5.24 -12.08 -25.30
CA ARG A 558 -5.13 -11.09 -26.37
C ARG A 558 -3.84 -11.23 -27.18
N PHE A 559 -2.68 -11.22 -26.51
CA PHE A 559 -1.39 -11.31 -27.19
C PHE A 559 -1.03 -12.74 -27.59
N CYS A 560 -1.58 -13.78 -26.95
CA CYS A 560 -1.37 -15.16 -27.37
C CYS A 560 -2.09 -15.48 -28.69
N VAL A 561 -3.31 -14.96 -28.90
CA VAL A 561 -4.10 -15.30 -30.10
C VAL A 561 -3.65 -14.50 -31.34
N SER A 562 -3.12 -13.28 -31.18
CA SER A 562 -2.80 -12.42 -32.32
C SER A 562 -1.80 -13.01 -33.34
N PRO A 563 -0.71 -13.70 -32.95
CA PRO A 563 0.23 -14.26 -33.91
C PRO A 563 -0.41 -15.40 -34.71
N GLY A 564 -1.25 -16.22 -34.08
CA GLY A 564 -1.95 -17.32 -34.75
C GLY A 564 -2.98 -16.82 -35.75
N ARG A 565 -3.71 -15.73 -35.43
CA ARG A 565 -4.61 -15.06 -36.37
C ARG A 565 -3.83 -14.56 -37.59
N LYS A 566 -2.68 -13.93 -37.34
CA LYS A 566 -1.84 -13.40 -38.43
C LYS A 566 -1.24 -14.49 -39.30
N LEU A 567 -0.78 -15.58 -38.69
CA LEU A 567 -0.27 -16.74 -39.42
C LEU A 567 -1.33 -17.34 -40.34
N ALA A 568 -2.55 -17.56 -39.83
CA ALA A 568 -3.66 -18.07 -40.64
C ALA A 568 -4.00 -17.17 -41.84
N GLU A 569 -3.95 -15.85 -41.66
CA GLU A 569 -4.11 -14.88 -42.76
C GLU A 569 -2.97 -15.00 -43.80
N MET A 570 -1.72 -15.08 -43.35
CA MET A 570 -0.55 -15.15 -44.24
C MET A 570 -0.53 -16.43 -45.08
N VAL A 571 -0.99 -17.56 -44.52
CA VAL A 571 -1.08 -18.83 -45.25
C VAL A 571 -2.38 -18.98 -46.04
N GLY A 572 -3.21 -17.93 -46.12
CA GLY A 572 -4.44 -17.92 -46.92
C GLY A 572 -5.56 -18.84 -46.39
N VAL A 573 -5.51 -19.21 -45.11
CA VAL A 573 -6.52 -20.10 -44.53
C VAL A 573 -7.83 -19.32 -44.31
N PRO A 574 -8.98 -19.81 -44.81
CA PRO A 574 -10.24 -19.10 -44.69
C PRO A 574 -10.59 -18.76 -43.23
N PRO A 575 -11.00 -17.51 -42.93
CA PRO A 575 -11.43 -17.13 -41.59
C PRO A 575 -12.57 -18.03 -41.12
N LYS A 576 -12.58 -18.38 -39.82
CA LYS A 576 -13.59 -19.25 -39.19
C LYS A 576 -13.58 -20.71 -39.66
N SER A 577 -12.57 -21.14 -40.43
CA SER A 577 -12.35 -22.56 -40.74
C SER A 577 -11.76 -23.33 -39.55
N LEU A 578 -11.85 -24.66 -39.58
CA LEU A 578 -11.19 -25.53 -38.60
C LEU A 578 -9.68 -25.36 -38.60
N ALA A 579 -9.06 -25.24 -39.78
CA ALA A 579 -7.63 -24.98 -39.91
C ALA A 579 -7.23 -23.66 -39.24
N ALA A 580 -8.00 -22.57 -39.44
CA ALA A 580 -7.74 -21.30 -38.77
C ALA A 580 -7.88 -21.40 -37.25
N ALA A 581 -8.89 -22.13 -36.76
CA ALA A 581 -9.10 -22.34 -35.33
C ALA A 581 -7.97 -23.16 -34.69
N SER A 582 -7.50 -24.21 -35.37
CA SER A 582 -6.37 -25.03 -34.93
C SER A 582 -5.07 -24.23 -34.93
N ILE A 583 -4.76 -23.49 -36.00
CA ILE A 583 -3.56 -22.63 -36.06
C ILE A 583 -3.58 -21.63 -34.89
N GLN A 584 -4.70 -20.95 -34.66
CA GLN A 584 -4.83 -20.01 -33.54
C GLN A 584 -4.66 -20.69 -32.18
N LEU A 585 -5.22 -21.89 -31.98
CA LEU A 585 -5.11 -22.63 -30.73
C LEU A 585 -3.66 -23.03 -30.44
N TYR A 586 -3.00 -23.71 -31.39
CA TYR A 586 -1.64 -24.22 -31.21
C TYR A 586 -0.63 -23.07 -31.07
N VAL A 587 -0.75 -22.02 -31.89
CA VAL A 587 0.13 -20.85 -31.78
C VAL A 587 -0.10 -20.10 -30.46
N ALA A 588 -1.35 -19.98 -29.99
CA ALA A 588 -1.62 -19.31 -28.72
C ALA A 588 -0.97 -20.01 -27.54
N PHE A 589 -1.03 -21.34 -27.48
CA PHE A 589 -0.37 -22.11 -26.45
C PHE A 589 1.16 -22.13 -26.60
N PHE A 590 1.69 -22.09 -27.83
CA PHE A 590 3.13 -21.92 -28.06
C PHE A 590 3.64 -20.56 -27.56
N VAL A 591 2.90 -19.47 -27.82
CA VAL A 591 3.25 -18.13 -27.31
C VAL A 591 3.14 -18.10 -25.78
N SER A 592 2.12 -18.74 -25.21
CA SER A 592 1.98 -18.89 -23.76
C SER A 592 3.15 -19.69 -23.15
N ALA A 593 3.60 -20.75 -23.83
CA ALA A 593 4.75 -21.56 -23.45
C ALA A 593 6.03 -20.71 -23.39
N LEU A 594 6.31 -19.93 -24.44
CA LEU A 594 7.46 -19.02 -24.47
C LEU A 594 7.41 -17.97 -23.34
N MET A 595 6.24 -17.37 -23.10
CA MET A 595 6.05 -16.39 -22.04
C MET A 595 6.39 -16.96 -20.66
N HIS A 596 5.89 -18.16 -20.34
CA HIS A 596 6.12 -18.80 -19.05
C HIS A 596 7.53 -19.37 -18.89
N SER A 597 8.26 -19.65 -19.99
CA SER A 597 9.69 -19.98 -19.93
C SER A 597 10.55 -18.86 -19.33
N LEU A 598 10.13 -17.59 -19.41
CA LEU A 598 10.79 -16.51 -18.67
C LEU A 598 10.53 -16.62 -17.15
N GLY A 599 9.38 -17.19 -16.75
CA GLY A 599 9.11 -17.61 -15.38
C GLY A 599 10.10 -18.67 -14.92
N ASP A 600 10.27 -19.74 -15.71
CA ASP A 600 11.26 -20.79 -15.44
C ASP A 600 12.67 -20.19 -15.26
N TYR A 601 13.09 -19.29 -16.16
CA TYR A 601 14.41 -18.64 -16.11
C TYR A 601 14.63 -17.82 -14.83
N MET A 602 13.59 -17.12 -14.36
CA MET A 602 13.66 -16.33 -13.14
C MET A 602 13.86 -17.22 -11.92
N VAL A 603 13.17 -18.36 -11.86
CA VAL A 603 13.37 -19.38 -10.81
C VAL A 603 14.79 -19.92 -10.85
N GLY A 604 15.26 -20.35 -12.03
CA GLY A 604 16.61 -20.86 -12.19
C GLY A 604 16.87 -21.40 -13.59
N ARG A 605 18.14 -21.39 -14.02
CA ARG A 605 18.52 -21.81 -15.38
C ARG A 605 18.17 -23.28 -15.66
N ASP A 606 18.24 -24.12 -14.64
CA ASP A 606 17.97 -25.55 -14.74
C ASP A 606 16.47 -25.87 -14.95
N TYR A 607 15.58 -24.92 -14.65
CA TYR A 607 14.13 -25.09 -14.80
C TYR A 607 13.61 -24.71 -16.19
N VAL A 608 14.44 -24.08 -17.03
CA VAL A 608 14.03 -23.54 -18.33
C VAL A 608 13.50 -24.65 -19.24
N GLY A 609 12.24 -24.51 -19.65
CA GLY A 609 11.59 -25.42 -20.60
C GLY A 609 10.59 -26.39 -19.97
N ILE A 610 10.47 -26.42 -18.64
CA ILE A 610 9.43 -27.18 -17.94
C ILE A 610 8.06 -26.62 -18.30
N SER A 611 7.86 -25.31 -18.14
CA SER A 611 6.61 -24.65 -18.52
C SER A 611 6.34 -24.79 -20.01
N PHE A 612 7.38 -24.74 -20.83
CA PHE A 612 7.25 -24.85 -22.28
C PHE A 612 6.56 -26.16 -22.69
N ARG A 613 7.02 -27.29 -22.14
CA ARG A 613 6.43 -28.61 -22.40
C ARG A 613 4.98 -28.67 -21.95
N PHE A 614 4.69 -28.19 -20.73
CA PHE A 614 3.33 -28.21 -20.18
C PHE A 614 2.33 -27.46 -21.06
N PHE A 615 2.65 -26.22 -21.45
CA PHE A 615 1.74 -25.40 -22.25
C PHE A 615 1.60 -25.90 -23.70
N CYS A 616 2.68 -26.41 -24.31
CA CYS A 616 2.62 -26.99 -25.65
C CYS A 616 1.79 -28.28 -25.74
N LEU A 617 1.60 -29.01 -24.63
CA LEU A 617 0.76 -30.21 -24.59
C LEU A 617 -0.74 -29.91 -24.48
N GLN A 618 -1.14 -28.76 -23.91
CA GLN A 618 -2.55 -28.36 -23.76
C GLN A 618 -3.36 -28.33 -25.06
N PRO A 619 -2.87 -27.80 -26.21
CA PRO A 619 -3.66 -27.80 -27.44
C PRO A 619 -3.91 -29.22 -27.96
N PHE A 620 -3.01 -30.18 -27.72
CA PHE A 620 -3.24 -31.59 -28.06
C PHE A 620 -4.35 -32.20 -27.21
N ALA A 621 -4.37 -31.89 -25.90
CA ALA A 621 -5.46 -32.26 -25.01
C ALA A 621 -6.81 -31.77 -25.53
N ILE A 622 -6.85 -30.49 -25.91
CA ILE A 622 -8.07 -29.85 -26.41
C ILE A 622 -8.49 -30.48 -27.74
N THR A 623 -7.55 -30.77 -28.65
CA THR A 623 -7.84 -31.47 -29.90
C THR A 623 -8.38 -32.87 -29.62
N PHE A 624 -7.77 -33.62 -28.69
CA PHE A 624 -8.25 -34.94 -28.27
C PHE A 624 -9.67 -34.87 -27.68
N GLU A 625 -9.95 -33.89 -26.80
CA GLU A 625 -11.30 -33.64 -26.29
C GLU A 625 -12.32 -33.44 -27.42
N GLU A 626 -11.96 -32.67 -28.46
CA GLU A 626 -12.85 -32.47 -29.60
C GLU A 626 -13.04 -33.74 -30.42
N LEU A 627 -11.98 -34.54 -30.64
CA LEU A 627 -12.08 -35.81 -31.35
C LEU A 627 -12.98 -36.81 -30.61
N VAL A 628 -12.85 -36.91 -29.30
CA VAL A 628 -13.71 -37.78 -28.47
C VAL A 628 -15.17 -37.31 -28.54
N LYS A 629 -15.43 -36.00 -28.48
CA LYS A 629 -16.79 -35.46 -28.66
C LYS A 629 -17.37 -35.85 -30.02
N ILE A 630 -16.58 -35.73 -31.09
CA ILE A 630 -16.99 -36.11 -32.45
C ILE A 630 -17.28 -37.62 -32.53
N ALA A 631 -16.42 -38.45 -31.95
CA ALA A 631 -16.60 -39.90 -31.92
C ALA A 631 -17.87 -40.31 -31.14
N ALA A 632 -18.08 -39.74 -29.94
CA ALA A 632 -19.28 -40.00 -29.13
C ALA A 632 -20.58 -39.61 -29.84
N LEU A 633 -20.57 -38.49 -30.58
CA LEU A 633 -21.71 -38.06 -31.40
C LEU A 633 -21.98 -38.99 -32.57
N ARG A 634 -20.93 -39.53 -33.22
CA ARG A 634 -21.05 -40.52 -34.30
C ARG A 634 -21.56 -41.87 -33.79
N LEU A 635 -21.30 -42.20 -32.53
CA LEU A 635 -21.76 -43.42 -31.85
C LEU A 635 -23.18 -43.29 -31.26
N GLY A 636 -23.88 -42.17 -31.48
CA GLY A 636 -25.29 -42.03 -31.10
C GLY A 636 -25.57 -41.75 -29.61
N LEU A 637 -24.54 -41.48 -28.80
CA LEU A 637 -24.67 -41.15 -27.38
C LEU A 637 -25.22 -39.71 -27.21
N LYS A 638 -26.53 -39.51 -27.36
CA LYS A 638 -27.24 -38.25 -27.08
C LYS A 638 -28.11 -38.41 -25.83
N ASP A 639 -27.97 -37.50 -24.86
CA ASP A 639 -28.95 -37.35 -23.77
C ASP A 639 -29.51 -35.93 -23.67
N ASN A 640 -30.81 -35.88 -23.40
CA ASN A 640 -31.69 -34.72 -23.30
C ASN A 640 -31.46 -33.92 -22.00
N LEU A 641 -30.70 -32.82 -22.03
CA LEU A 641 -30.79 -31.79 -20.98
C LEU A 641 -30.62 -30.36 -21.54
N SER A 642 -31.76 -29.64 -21.58
CA SER A 642 -32.00 -28.19 -21.65
C SER A 642 -31.38 -27.33 -22.78
N LYS A 643 -32.28 -26.69 -23.55
CA LYS A 643 -32.04 -25.64 -24.57
C LYS A 643 -31.12 -24.50 -24.07
N PRO A 644 -30.16 -24.00 -24.88
CA PRO A 644 -29.53 -22.71 -24.63
C PRO A 644 -30.38 -21.57 -25.20
N SER A 645 -30.58 -20.52 -24.39
CA SER A 645 -31.12 -19.22 -24.77
C SER A 645 -30.26 -18.57 -25.88
N THR A 646 -30.95 -18.03 -26.87
CA THR A 646 -30.46 -17.34 -28.06
C THR A 646 -29.63 -16.09 -27.75
N LEU A 647 -28.43 -15.95 -28.35
CA LEU A 647 -27.79 -14.75 -28.93
C LEU A 647 -26.44 -15.17 -29.61
N PRO A 648 -25.93 -14.45 -30.63
CA PRO A 648 -25.56 -15.11 -31.89
C PRO A 648 -24.07 -15.12 -32.23
N VAL A 649 -23.76 -16.04 -33.16
CA VAL A 649 -22.59 -16.16 -34.06
C VAL A 649 -21.43 -17.08 -33.62
N ARG A 650 -21.74 -18.37 -33.82
CA ARG A 650 -20.97 -19.41 -34.56
C ARG A 650 -19.73 -20.03 -33.91
N GLY A 651 -20.02 -20.98 -33.03
CA GLY A 651 -19.34 -22.28 -33.01
C GLY A 651 -19.97 -23.26 -34.01
N PHE A 652 -19.18 -24.25 -34.42
CA PHE A 652 -19.57 -25.59 -34.90
C PHE A 652 -18.40 -26.48 -34.47
N ILE A 653 -18.55 -27.46 -33.58
CA ILE A 653 -19.43 -28.64 -33.66
C ILE A 653 -20.11 -28.91 -32.29
N SER A 654 -21.44 -29.07 -32.33
CA SER A 654 -22.34 -29.76 -31.38
C SER A 654 -22.22 -29.50 -29.86
N ALA A 655 -23.24 -28.81 -29.33
CA ALA A 655 -23.49 -28.61 -27.91
C ALA A 655 -23.95 -29.88 -27.14
N ASN A 656 -23.95 -31.07 -27.77
CA ASN A 656 -24.68 -32.26 -27.26
C ASN A 656 -23.81 -33.45 -26.82
N ALA A 657 -22.62 -33.21 -26.27
CA ALA A 657 -21.90 -34.26 -25.52
C ALA A 657 -22.22 -34.13 -24.02
N SER A 658 -22.56 -35.25 -23.35
CA SER A 658 -22.97 -35.25 -21.93
C SER A 658 -21.87 -34.67 -21.02
N ALA A 659 -22.27 -34.01 -19.94
CA ALA A 659 -21.33 -33.51 -18.94
C ALA A 659 -20.44 -34.63 -18.38
N THR A 660 -20.93 -35.87 -18.39
CA THR A 660 -20.22 -37.07 -17.93
C THR A 660 -19.06 -37.45 -18.85
N VAL A 661 -19.26 -37.50 -20.16
CA VAL A 661 -18.17 -37.78 -21.13
C VAL A 661 -17.10 -36.70 -21.05
N LYS A 662 -17.50 -35.44 -20.92
CA LYS A 662 -16.58 -34.31 -20.78
C LYS A 662 -15.74 -34.42 -19.49
N ARG A 663 -16.38 -34.76 -18.36
CA ARG A 663 -15.71 -35.00 -17.08
C ARG A 663 -14.69 -36.14 -17.17
N VAL A 664 -15.06 -37.29 -17.75
CA VAL A 664 -14.17 -38.46 -17.85
C VAL A 664 -12.90 -38.15 -18.64
N VAL A 665 -13.01 -37.48 -19.79
CA VAL A 665 -11.82 -37.11 -20.60
C VAL A 665 -10.93 -36.10 -19.87
N CYS A 666 -11.53 -35.12 -19.19
CA CYS A 666 -10.79 -34.15 -18.38
C CYS A 666 -10.02 -34.85 -17.24
N TYR A 667 -10.66 -35.79 -16.54
CA TYR A 667 -10.01 -36.56 -15.48
C TYR A 667 -8.85 -37.41 -16.00
N ILE A 668 -8.99 -38.07 -17.16
CA ILE A 668 -7.93 -38.89 -17.79
C ILE A 668 -6.70 -38.06 -18.20
N TRP A 669 -6.89 -36.80 -18.58
CA TRP A 669 -5.78 -35.92 -18.99
C TRP A 669 -5.08 -35.25 -17.80
N ILE A 670 -5.80 -35.00 -16.70
CA ILE A 670 -5.27 -34.38 -15.48
C ILE A 670 -4.53 -35.41 -14.59
N SER A 671 -4.93 -36.69 -14.65
CA SER A 671 -4.26 -37.83 -14.01
C SER A 671 -2.99 -38.26 -14.73
#